data_AF-A0A956YJS8-F1
#
_entry.id   AF-A0A956YJS8-F1
#
_cell.length_a   1.000
_cell.length_b   1.000
_cell.length_c   1.000
_cell.angle_alpha   90.00
_cell.angle_beta   90.00
_cell.angle_gamma   90.00
#
_symmetry.space_group_name_H-M   'P 1'
#
loop_
_entity.id
_entity.type
_entity.pdbx_description
1 polymer ?
#
loop_
_entity_poly.entity_id
_entity_poly.type
_entity_poly.pdbx_seq_one_letter_code
_entity_poly.pdbx_strand_id
1 'polypeptide(L)'
;LQRAEGNPFYVEELIKVLIEDGVIIAGEEKWQLRRNQLTEVRVPPNITSVLQGRLDRLTHMERVTLQRAAVVGRVFWDTAVFQMNATAEDPLDQNQTRTALQALEKRELIFQRQSSGFAGTKAYLFKHAILHQVTYESVLLRARPIYHKQVADWLAKQSGERIAEYASTIAEHYEMAEEKSTAAELYEMAAQRAQDAFNMEMATLYYCRSLSLLTEMSHYALWQLRLQEDLGQLLLRQARLVEAAQTFMTMRFTAEEDGDLLLQARAWNGLAEVQKYQADYVSMLDSAMQAERVAWLVNAESAWVQALLHKGTALLHQGDVEMALLATSRALETSQRLNEPELLTRCLQQACEEHIKIGRYRPVEQYLAQLKGQSALLERLGNLSALAAANRAIGEVNNRLGRFDRAVHWFLSAVKLYRELEDQVAIAQTLNLLGETSRLRGRANQAVPFYRKALMITNGLDCQLEIMKVRTNLAAALVDLGSCEAAERAVRPVTRYLEDFGKMAGWYESSRVYVYQALAYLGRGQLDEALRFANRAHRKAAVQESDSALGFAWYGLALVLARGRDEIRPLQIDNSTYDASDCFAESLRLFSTVNGGGVASARDQARTLWAWAAHEAAIGNQSQSDRLSQRARELAEAQGIQLTDW
;
A
#
# COMPACT_ATOMS: atom_id res chain seq x y z
N LEU A 1 1.63 -10.75 -52.75
CA LEU A 1 1.03 -11.65 -51.74
C LEU A 1 2.11 -12.33 -50.88
N GLN A 2 3.07 -13.06 -51.44
CA GLN A 2 4.18 -13.65 -50.65
C GLN A 2 4.95 -12.63 -49.79
N ARG A 3 5.33 -11.46 -50.33
CA ARG A 3 6.00 -10.38 -49.56
C ARG A 3 5.10 -9.60 -48.60
N ALA A 4 3.79 -9.70 -48.76
CA ALA A 4 2.83 -9.03 -47.90
C ALA A 4 2.47 -9.88 -46.67
N GLU A 5 2.83 -11.17 -46.67
CA GLU A 5 2.45 -12.16 -45.64
C GLU A 5 0.96 -12.13 -45.25
N GLY A 6 0.09 -11.74 -46.18
CA GLY A 6 -1.35 -11.60 -45.94
C GLY A 6 -1.80 -10.31 -45.26
N ASN A 7 -0.92 -9.32 -45.04
CA ASN A 7 -1.26 -8.03 -44.45
C ASN A 7 -2.04 -7.13 -45.45
N PRO A 8 -3.34 -6.86 -45.22
CA PRO A 8 -4.15 -6.03 -46.14
C PRO A 8 -3.66 -4.59 -46.22
N PHE A 9 -3.14 -4.04 -45.11
CA PHE A 9 -2.58 -2.69 -45.06
C PHE A 9 -1.36 -2.55 -45.98
N TYR A 10 -0.51 -3.58 -46.06
CA TYR A 10 0.61 -3.59 -47.00
C TYR A 10 0.16 -3.48 -48.45
N VAL A 11 -0.87 -4.24 -48.81
CA VAL A 11 -1.40 -4.25 -50.19
C VAL A 11 -2.03 -2.90 -50.53
N GLU A 12 -2.82 -2.34 -49.62
CA GLU A 12 -3.43 -1.02 -49.78
C GLU A 12 -2.37 0.08 -50.02
N GLU A 13 -1.34 0.14 -49.17
CA GLU A 13 -0.27 1.14 -49.27
C GLU A 13 0.58 0.96 -50.53
N LEU A 14 0.82 -0.28 -50.96
CA LEU A 14 1.52 -0.56 -52.21
C LEU A 14 0.71 -0.09 -53.42
N ILE A 15 -0.61 -0.30 -53.44
CA ILE A 15 -1.47 0.20 -54.50
C ILE A 15 -1.42 1.73 -54.54
N LYS A 16 -1.43 2.40 -53.38
CA LYS A 16 -1.29 3.86 -53.32
C LYS A 16 0.04 4.35 -53.88
N VAL A 17 1.16 3.68 -53.56
CA VAL A 17 2.46 3.98 -54.17
C VAL A 17 2.40 3.88 -55.70
N LEU A 18 1.77 2.82 -56.24
CA LEU A 18 1.62 2.66 -57.68
C LEU A 18 0.75 3.73 -58.34
N ILE A 19 -0.26 4.23 -57.62
CA ILE A 19 -1.09 5.36 -58.07
C ILE A 19 -0.27 6.65 -58.05
N GLU A 20 0.49 6.89 -56.97
CA GLU A 20 1.37 8.06 -56.82
C GLU A 20 2.50 8.09 -57.89
N ASP A 21 3.00 6.92 -58.30
CA ASP A 21 3.98 6.77 -59.39
C ASP A 21 3.37 6.93 -60.80
N GLY A 22 2.05 7.08 -60.90
CA GLY A 22 1.34 7.14 -62.18
C GLY A 22 1.30 5.81 -62.94
N VAL A 23 1.78 4.72 -62.34
CA VAL A 23 1.69 3.36 -62.88
C VAL A 23 0.22 2.94 -62.96
N ILE A 24 -0.57 3.30 -61.95
CA ILE A 24 -2.02 3.14 -61.92
C ILE A 24 -2.66 4.52 -62.00
N ILE A 25 -3.55 4.73 -62.98
CA ILE A 25 -4.44 5.89 -63.05
C ILE A 25 -5.80 5.43 -62.53
N ALA A 26 -6.15 5.84 -61.31
CA ALA A 26 -7.46 5.58 -60.74
C ALA A 26 -8.50 6.50 -61.41
N GLY A 27 -9.54 5.92 -62.02
CA GLY A 27 -10.70 6.61 -62.58
C GLY A 27 -12.00 6.12 -61.93
N GLU A 28 -13.07 6.89 -62.05
CA GLU A 28 -14.35 6.62 -61.36
C GLU A 28 -14.99 5.28 -61.79
N GLU A 29 -14.92 4.93 -63.07
CA GLU A 29 -15.49 3.67 -63.59
C GLU A 29 -14.45 2.58 -63.87
N LYS A 30 -13.22 2.95 -64.25
CA LYS A 30 -12.15 2.00 -64.59
C LYS A 30 -10.77 2.56 -64.25
N TRP A 31 -9.93 1.71 -63.66
CA TRP A 31 -8.52 2.01 -63.42
C TRP A 31 -7.67 1.61 -64.64
N GLN A 32 -6.72 2.46 -65.02
CA GLN A 32 -5.84 2.22 -66.17
C GLN A 32 -4.42 1.93 -65.68
N LEU A 33 -3.79 0.89 -66.22
CA LEU A 33 -2.43 0.50 -65.88
C LEU A 33 -1.46 0.90 -67.01
N ARG A 34 -0.48 1.75 -66.70
CA ARG A 34 0.60 2.10 -67.64
C ARG A 34 1.65 0.98 -67.66
N ARG A 35 1.42 -0.04 -68.49
CA ARG A 35 2.25 -1.25 -68.59
C ARG A 35 3.74 -0.99 -68.77
N ASN A 36 4.12 0.06 -69.50
CA ASN A 36 5.52 0.41 -69.74
C ASN A 36 6.26 0.89 -68.48
N GLN A 37 5.54 1.42 -67.48
CA GLN A 37 6.11 1.84 -66.20
C GLN A 37 6.12 0.71 -65.16
N LEU A 38 5.29 -0.32 -65.36
CA LEU A 38 5.19 -1.46 -64.45
C LEU A 38 6.47 -2.31 -64.43
N THR A 39 7.19 -2.40 -65.55
CA THR A 39 8.42 -3.20 -65.69
C THR A 39 9.58 -2.71 -64.83
N GLU A 40 9.55 -1.45 -64.38
CA GLU A 40 10.59 -0.85 -63.53
C GLU A 40 10.25 -0.92 -62.03
N VAL A 41 9.01 -1.29 -61.68
CA VAL A 41 8.54 -1.29 -60.29
C VAL A 41 9.15 -2.45 -59.52
N ARG A 42 9.94 -2.14 -58.48
CA ARG A 42 10.37 -3.11 -57.47
C ARG A 42 9.38 -3.13 -56.31
N VAL A 43 8.81 -4.29 -56.03
CA VAL A 43 7.94 -4.48 -54.84
C VAL A 43 8.81 -4.38 -53.59
N PRO A 44 8.54 -3.45 -52.66
CA PRO A 44 9.32 -3.34 -51.42
C PRO A 44 9.30 -4.64 -50.58
N PRO A 45 10.26 -4.83 -49.66
CA PRO A 45 10.33 -6.05 -48.87
C PRO A 45 9.39 -6.06 -47.66
N ASN A 46 9.01 -4.89 -47.12
CA ASN A 46 8.18 -4.77 -45.92
C ASN A 46 7.36 -3.46 -45.93
N ILE A 47 6.37 -3.36 -45.03
CA ILE A 47 5.47 -2.19 -44.95
C ILE A 47 6.21 -0.89 -44.65
N THR A 48 7.27 -0.94 -43.85
CA THR A 48 8.10 0.24 -43.53
C THR A 48 8.72 0.84 -44.79
N SER A 49 9.26 0.01 -45.69
CA SER A 49 9.80 0.48 -46.98
C SER A 49 8.73 1.05 -47.91
N VAL A 50 7.50 0.50 -47.89
CA VAL A 50 6.37 1.08 -48.64
C VAL A 50 6.05 2.47 -48.10
N LEU A 51 5.93 2.61 -46.78
CA LEU A 51 5.63 3.89 -46.13
C LEU A 51 6.75 4.92 -46.33
N GLN A 52 8.02 4.52 -46.20
CA GLN A 52 9.17 5.38 -46.53
C GLN A 52 9.10 5.89 -47.97
N GLY A 53 8.78 5.01 -48.92
CA GLY A 53 8.56 5.41 -50.31
C GLY A 53 7.46 6.48 -50.45
N ARG A 54 6.34 6.34 -49.75
CA ARG A 54 5.28 7.35 -49.75
C ARG A 54 5.76 8.70 -49.18
N LEU A 55 6.55 8.66 -48.10
CA LEU A 55 7.15 9.86 -47.50
C LEU A 55 8.17 10.55 -48.43
N ASP A 56 8.93 9.79 -49.21
CA ASP A 56 9.90 10.31 -50.17
C ASP A 56 9.22 11.07 -51.32
N ARG A 57 7.96 10.74 -51.64
CA ARG A 57 7.15 11.39 -52.68
C ARG A 57 6.42 12.65 -52.21
N LEU A 58 6.55 12.99 -50.93
CA LEU A 58 6.04 14.25 -50.41
C LEU A 58 6.92 15.40 -50.88
N THR A 59 6.28 16.51 -51.26
CA THR A 59 6.95 17.79 -51.44
C THR A 59 7.65 18.20 -50.13
N HIS A 60 8.62 19.09 -50.21
CA HIS A 60 9.32 19.60 -49.01
C HIS A 60 8.33 20.10 -47.94
N MET A 61 7.34 20.90 -48.37
CA MET A 61 6.30 21.47 -47.51
C MET A 61 5.42 20.40 -46.83
N GLU A 62 4.97 19.39 -47.58
CA GLU A 62 4.19 18.27 -47.04
C GLU A 62 5.02 17.43 -46.05
N ARG A 63 6.27 17.11 -46.42
CA ARG A 63 7.16 16.27 -45.61
C ARG A 63 7.48 16.91 -44.26
N VAL A 64 7.89 18.17 -44.27
CA VAL A 64 8.27 18.88 -43.05
C VAL A 64 7.05 19.08 -42.13
N THR A 65 5.88 19.38 -42.71
CA THR A 65 4.61 19.49 -41.96
C THR A 65 4.25 18.16 -41.29
N LEU A 66 4.32 17.05 -42.03
CA LEU A 66 4.00 15.72 -41.50
C LEU A 66 5.02 15.25 -40.44
N GLN A 67 6.30 15.54 -40.64
CA GLN A 67 7.37 15.26 -39.67
C GLN A 67 7.15 15.99 -38.34
N ARG A 68 6.85 17.29 -38.38
CA ARG A 68 6.54 18.07 -37.17
C ARG A 68 5.26 17.60 -36.49
N ALA A 69 4.22 17.29 -37.27
CA ALA A 69 3.01 16.66 -36.75
C ALA A 69 3.29 15.32 -36.04
N ALA A 70 4.23 14.51 -36.55
CA ALA A 70 4.61 13.26 -35.91
C ALA A 70 5.30 13.45 -34.55
N VAL A 71 6.00 14.58 -34.35
CA VAL A 71 6.59 14.95 -33.04
C VAL A 71 5.51 15.38 -32.04
N VAL A 72 4.46 16.07 -32.49
CA VAL A 72 3.29 16.40 -31.66
C VAL A 72 2.62 15.14 -31.14
N GLY A 73 2.46 14.13 -32.00
CA GLY A 73 1.95 12.81 -31.63
C GLY A 73 1.08 12.18 -32.71
N ARG A 74 0.57 10.98 -32.42
CA ARG A 74 -0.36 10.28 -33.34
C ARG A 74 -1.65 11.08 -33.56
N VAL A 75 -2.12 11.77 -32.52
CA VAL A 75 -3.14 12.82 -32.61
C VAL A 75 -2.42 14.14 -32.44
N PHE A 76 -2.67 15.10 -33.33
CA PHE A 76 -2.01 16.40 -33.32
C PHE A 76 -2.98 17.52 -33.72
N TRP A 77 -2.58 18.77 -33.49
CA TRP A 77 -3.39 19.96 -33.77
C TRP A 77 -2.72 20.86 -34.79
N ASP A 78 -3.52 21.44 -35.69
CA ASP A 78 -3.04 22.34 -36.73
C ASP A 78 -2.26 23.53 -36.16
N THR A 79 -2.74 24.16 -35.09
CA THR A 79 -2.08 25.31 -34.48
C THR A 79 -0.72 24.99 -33.87
N ALA A 80 -0.50 23.76 -33.37
CA ALA A 80 0.82 23.31 -32.93
C ALA A 80 1.78 23.26 -34.12
N VAL A 81 1.34 22.65 -35.22
CA VAL A 81 2.12 22.55 -36.45
C VAL A 81 2.35 23.92 -37.10
N PHE A 82 1.38 24.84 -37.05
CA PHE A 82 1.55 26.22 -37.51
C PHE A 82 2.65 26.94 -36.73
N GLN A 83 2.67 26.82 -35.41
CA GLN A 83 3.71 27.43 -34.57
C GLN A 83 5.09 26.85 -34.91
N MET A 84 5.21 25.51 -34.94
CA MET A 84 6.48 24.84 -35.26
C MET A 84 6.99 25.21 -36.66
N ASN A 85 6.08 25.34 -37.64
CA ASN A 85 6.41 25.72 -39.00
C ASN A 85 6.84 27.19 -39.12
N ALA A 86 6.24 28.10 -38.35
CA ALA A 86 6.58 29.52 -38.39
C ALA A 86 7.95 29.82 -37.74
N THR A 87 8.40 28.99 -36.79
CA THR A 87 9.67 29.17 -36.06
C THR A 87 10.84 28.39 -36.66
N ALA A 88 10.67 27.81 -37.85
CA ALA A 88 11.71 27.02 -38.52
C ALA A 88 12.77 27.89 -39.21
N GLU A 89 13.91 27.29 -39.59
CA GLU A 89 14.91 27.95 -40.45
C GLU A 89 14.36 28.29 -41.84
N ASP A 90 13.46 27.46 -42.37
CA ASP A 90 12.66 27.69 -43.58
C ASP A 90 11.18 27.79 -43.18
N PRO A 91 10.69 28.98 -42.78
CA PRO A 91 9.35 29.15 -42.25
C PRO A 91 8.27 28.88 -43.29
N LEU A 92 7.20 28.20 -42.87
CA LEU A 92 5.97 28.12 -43.65
C LEU A 92 4.90 28.98 -42.99
N ASP A 93 4.19 29.78 -43.79
CA ASP A 93 3.04 30.52 -43.30
C ASP A 93 1.84 29.59 -43.00
N GLN A 94 0.80 30.14 -42.38
CA GLN A 94 -0.38 29.35 -42.00
C GLN A 94 -1.15 28.81 -43.22
N ASN A 95 -1.16 29.53 -44.34
CA ASN A 95 -1.87 29.10 -45.55
C ASN A 95 -1.11 27.94 -46.21
N GLN A 96 0.21 28.05 -46.35
CA GLN A 96 1.09 27.00 -46.84
C GLN A 96 0.96 25.73 -45.99
N THR A 97 1.01 25.86 -44.67
CA THR A 97 0.83 24.71 -43.76
C THR A 97 -0.57 24.10 -43.89
N ARG A 98 -1.62 24.91 -44.04
CA ARG A 98 -2.98 24.42 -44.27
C ARG A 98 -3.10 23.67 -45.60
N THR A 99 -2.47 24.17 -46.66
CA THR A 99 -2.41 23.50 -47.97
C THR A 99 -1.66 22.17 -47.86
N ALA A 100 -0.57 22.11 -47.10
CA ALA A 100 0.15 20.87 -46.81
C ALA A 100 -0.74 19.85 -46.08
N LEU A 101 -1.44 20.26 -45.02
CA LEU A 101 -2.36 19.38 -44.28
C LEU A 101 -3.49 18.84 -45.18
N GLN A 102 -4.07 19.69 -46.04
CA GLN A 102 -5.09 19.26 -47.00
C GLN A 102 -4.55 18.26 -48.04
N ALA A 103 -3.31 18.45 -48.50
CA ALA A 103 -2.67 17.52 -49.43
C ALA A 103 -2.36 16.18 -48.76
N LEU A 104 -1.87 16.20 -47.51
CA LEU A 104 -1.62 15.01 -46.69
C LEU A 104 -2.91 14.23 -46.39
N GLU A 105 -4.02 14.92 -46.16
CA GLU A 105 -5.35 14.32 -45.99
C GLU A 105 -5.87 13.69 -47.29
N LYS A 106 -5.72 14.36 -48.44
CA LYS A 106 -6.06 13.79 -49.76
C LYS A 106 -5.23 12.54 -50.09
N ARG A 107 -3.99 12.47 -49.62
CA ARG A 107 -3.12 11.28 -49.71
C ARG A 107 -3.47 10.22 -48.67
N GLU A 108 -4.46 10.44 -47.81
CA GLU A 108 -4.87 9.56 -46.71
C GLU A 108 -3.73 9.19 -45.75
N LEU A 109 -2.78 10.11 -45.54
CA LEU A 109 -1.74 9.93 -44.52
C LEU A 109 -2.26 10.34 -43.14
N ILE A 110 -3.13 11.35 -43.12
CA ILE A 110 -3.79 11.88 -41.93
C ILE A 110 -5.28 12.05 -42.21
N PHE A 111 -6.08 12.13 -41.16
CA PHE A 111 -7.50 12.47 -41.23
C PHE A 111 -7.87 13.53 -40.22
N GLN A 112 -8.70 14.49 -40.61
CA GLN A 112 -9.26 15.44 -39.67
C GLN A 112 -10.28 14.75 -38.75
N ARG A 113 -10.17 15.00 -37.44
CA ARG A 113 -11.15 14.53 -36.44
C ARG A 113 -12.33 15.51 -36.35
N GLN A 114 -13.50 14.97 -36.02
CA GLN A 114 -14.72 15.77 -35.81
C GLN A 114 -14.67 16.60 -34.52
N SER A 115 -13.95 16.12 -33.49
CA SER A 115 -13.75 16.82 -32.23
C SER A 115 -12.29 17.19 -32.01
N SER A 116 -12.06 18.34 -31.38
CA SER A 116 -10.73 18.80 -30.95
C SER A 116 -10.69 18.98 -29.44
N GLY A 117 -9.58 18.57 -28.82
CA GLY A 117 -9.35 18.72 -27.38
C GLY A 117 -9.06 20.15 -26.92
N PHE A 118 -8.67 21.05 -27.83
CA PHE A 118 -8.39 22.45 -27.54
C PHE A 118 -9.30 23.37 -28.37
N ALA A 119 -9.92 24.34 -27.72
CA ALA A 119 -10.83 25.28 -28.39
C ALA A 119 -10.10 26.06 -29.50
N GLY A 120 -10.76 26.25 -30.64
CA GLY A 120 -10.19 27.01 -31.77
C GLY A 120 -9.13 26.27 -32.59
N THR A 121 -8.94 24.96 -32.36
CA THR A 121 -7.96 24.14 -33.08
C THR A 121 -8.63 23.02 -33.87
N LYS A 122 -8.00 22.55 -34.95
CA LYS A 122 -8.43 21.34 -35.66
C LYS A 122 -7.50 20.19 -35.30
N ALA A 123 -8.10 19.11 -34.81
CA ALA A 123 -7.37 17.88 -34.51
C ALA A 123 -7.27 16.98 -35.74
N TYR A 124 -6.11 16.38 -35.93
CA TYR A 124 -5.80 15.41 -36.98
C TYR A 124 -5.29 14.12 -36.34
N LEU A 125 -5.44 13.01 -37.07
CA LEU A 125 -5.00 11.68 -36.66
C LEU A 125 -4.19 11.05 -37.80
N PHE A 126 -3.02 10.50 -37.49
CA PHE A 126 -2.31 9.63 -38.44
C PHE A 126 -3.13 8.37 -38.74
N LYS A 127 -3.33 8.07 -40.03
CA LYS A 127 -4.17 6.94 -40.48
C LYS A 127 -3.78 5.62 -39.79
N HIS A 128 -2.48 5.35 -39.66
CA HIS A 128 -1.97 4.17 -38.96
C HIS A 128 -0.85 4.51 -37.98
N ALA A 129 -0.74 3.72 -36.90
CA ALA A 129 0.32 3.87 -35.91
C ALA A 129 1.72 3.67 -36.51
N ILE A 130 1.88 2.70 -37.42
CA ILE A 130 3.16 2.46 -38.12
C ILE A 130 3.55 3.66 -38.97
N LEU A 131 2.60 4.31 -39.66
CA LEU A 131 2.89 5.52 -40.44
C LEU A 131 3.38 6.66 -39.53
N HIS A 132 2.75 6.87 -38.37
CA HIS A 132 3.23 7.83 -37.37
C HIS A 132 4.66 7.50 -36.93
N GLN A 133 4.94 6.24 -36.58
CA GLN A 133 6.26 5.79 -36.15
C GLN A 133 7.32 6.01 -37.23
N VAL A 134 7.08 5.56 -38.47
CA VAL A 134 8.02 5.73 -39.59
C VAL A 134 8.25 7.21 -39.90
N THR A 135 7.21 8.04 -39.80
CA THR A 135 7.33 9.50 -39.98
C THR A 135 8.18 10.11 -38.86
N TYR A 136 7.92 9.76 -37.59
CA TYR A 136 8.70 10.25 -36.44
C TYR A 136 10.16 9.81 -36.53
N GLU A 137 10.42 8.56 -36.91
CA GLU A 137 11.76 8.02 -37.12
C GLU A 137 12.54 8.78 -38.21
N SER A 138 11.84 9.32 -39.22
CA SER A 138 12.45 10.15 -40.27
C SER A 138 12.90 11.55 -39.80
N VAL A 139 12.48 11.99 -38.61
CA VAL A 139 12.91 13.27 -38.03
C VAL A 139 14.36 13.16 -37.55
N LEU A 140 15.21 14.09 -38.02
CA LEU A 140 16.62 14.16 -37.62
C LEU A 140 16.76 14.21 -36.10
N LEU A 141 17.65 13.37 -35.54
CA LEU A 141 17.88 13.27 -34.09
C LEU A 141 18.15 14.64 -33.44
N ARG A 142 18.99 15.48 -34.07
CA ARG A 142 19.32 16.84 -33.58
C ARG A 142 18.12 17.80 -33.53
N ALA A 143 17.08 17.55 -34.33
CA ALA A 143 15.91 18.41 -34.39
C ALA A 143 14.81 17.98 -33.42
N ARG A 144 14.82 16.72 -32.94
CA ARG A 144 13.78 16.18 -32.06
C ARG A 144 13.67 16.96 -30.74
N PRO A 145 14.76 17.28 -30.02
CA PRO A 145 14.63 18.04 -28.78
C PRO A 145 14.02 19.43 -28.99
N ILE A 146 14.40 20.12 -30.07
CA ILE A 146 13.87 21.43 -30.44
C ILE A 146 12.36 21.34 -30.71
N TYR A 147 11.95 20.35 -31.50
CA TYR A 147 10.54 20.16 -31.82
C TYR A 147 9.73 19.74 -30.60
N HIS A 148 10.26 18.86 -29.74
CA HIS A 148 9.59 18.49 -28.49
C HIS A 148 9.42 19.69 -27.55
N LYS A 149 10.42 20.57 -27.44
CA LYS A 149 10.29 21.82 -26.69
C LYS A 149 9.17 22.70 -27.24
N GLN A 150 9.12 22.90 -28.55
CA GLN A 150 8.07 23.70 -29.19
C GLN A 150 6.66 23.13 -28.94
N VAL A 151 6.54 21.79 -28.95
CA VAL A 151 5.26 21.12 -28.63
C VAL A 151 4.90 21.32 -27.17
N ALA A 152 5.84 21.16 -26.24
CA ALA A 152 5.63 21.38 -24.82
C ALA A 152 5.20 22.83 -24.52
N ASP A 153 5.90 23.82 -25.09
CA ASP A 153 5.56 25.24 -24.98
C ASP A 153 4.15 25.53 -25.50
N TRP A 154 3.79 24.95 -26.65
CA TRP A 154 2.46 25.09 -27.23
C TRP A 154 1.39 24.46 -26.32
N LEU A 155 1.59 23.22 -25.85
CA LEU A 155 0.65 22.54 -24.95
C LEU A 155 0.47 23.32 -23.64
N ALA A 156 1.56 23.77 -23.01
CA ALA A 156 1.49 24.56 -21.78
C ALA A 156 0.66 25.84 -21.98
N LYS A 157 0.86 26.53 -23.11
CA LYS A 157 0.10 27.73 -23.47
C LYS A 157 -1.38 27.45 -23.74
N GLN A 158 -1.72 26.36 -24.44
CA GLN A 158 -3.11 26.02 -24.76
C GLN A 158 -3.88 25.51 -23.54
N SER A 159 -3.20 24.84 -22.62
CA SER A 159 -3.80 24.31 -21.39
C SER A 159 -4.18 25.43 -20.41
N GLY A 160 -3.38 26.51 -20.34
CA GLY A 160 -3.66 27.65 -19.46
C GLY A 160 -3.85 27.19 -18.01
N GLU A 161 -4.97 27.58 -17.39
CA GLU A 161 -5.32 27.17 -16.02
C GLU A 161 -5.51 25.66 -15.85
N ARG A 162 -5.70 24.91 -16.94
CA ARG A 162 -5.85 23.45 -16.95
C ARG A 162 -4.53 22.71 -17.16
N ILE A 163 -3.38 23.37 -16.99
CA ILE A 163 -2.05 22.75 -17.19
C ILE A 163 -1.89 21.45 -16.40
N ALA A 164 -2.44 21.38 -15.17
CA ALA A 164 -2.43 20.18 -14.35
C ALA A 164 -3.09 18.96 -15.02
N GLU A 165 -4.10 19.15 -15.89
CA GLU A 165 -4.77 18.05 -16.61
C GLU A 165 -3.87 17.42 -17.69
N TYR A 166 -2.91 18.19 -18.21
CA TYR A 166 -2.01 17.79 -19.29
C TYR A 166 -0.55 17.65 -18.83
N ALA A 167 -0.30 17.79 -17.52
CA ALA A 167 1.04 17.91 -16.96
C ALA A 167 1.95 16.75 -17.35
N SER A 168 1.46 15.50 -17.33
CA SER A 168 2.24 14.32 -17.73
C SER A 168 2.68 14.36 -19.19
N THR A 169 1.79 14.73 -20.11
CA THR A 169 2.10 14.79 -21.55
C THR A 169 3.03 15.96 -21.87
N ILE A 170 2.86 17.09 -21.17
CA ILE A 170 3.78 18.23 -21.29
C ILE A 170 5.17 17.84 -20.75
N ALA A 171 5.21 17.14 -19.60
CA ALA A 171 6.45 16.64 -18.99
C ALA A 171 7.20 15.68 -19.92
N GLU A 172 6.51 14.72 -20.56
CA GLU A 172 7.09 13.80 -21.54
C GLU A 172 7.79 14.54 -22.68
N HIS A 173 7.17 15.61 -23.20
CA HIS A 173 7.78 16.42 -24.25
C HIS A 173 8.97 17.24 -23.73
N TYR A 174 8.92 17.84 -22.54
CA TYR A 174 10.09 18.52 -21.98
C TYR A 174 11.23 17.53 -21.65
N GLU A 175 10.94 16.31 -21.21
CA GLU A 175 11.92 15.25 -21.00
C GLU A 175 12.63 14.89 -22.31
N MET A 176 11.87 14.69 -23.40
CA MET A 176 12.44 14.45 -24.74
C MET A 176 13.16 15.67 -25.32
N ALA A 177 12.90 16.87 -24.79
CA ALA A 177 13.58 18.11 -25.12
C ALA A 177 14.85 18.37 -24.30
N GLU A 178 15.20 17.47 -23.37
CA GLU A 178 16.30 17.60 -22.40
C GLU A 178 16.13 18.77 -21.41
N GLU A 179 14.91 19.31 -21.27
CA GLU A 179 14.53 20.34 -20.29
C GLU A 179 14.20 19.69 -18.94
N LYS A 180 15.20 19.05 -18.31
CA LYS A 180 15.04 18.13 -17.17
C LYS A 180 14.27 18.74 -15.99
N SER A 181 14.59 19.97 -15.56
CA SER A 181 13.95 20.59 -14.38
C SER A 181 12.48 20.91 -14.62
N THR A 182 12.15 21.48 -15.78
CA THR A 182 10.77 21.79 -16.16
C THR A 182 9.93 20.52 -16.29
N ALA A 183 10.51 19.45 -16.86
CA ALA A 183 9.86 18.15 -16.92
C ALA A 183 9.62 17.57 -15.51
N ALA A 184 10.59 17.68 -14.60
CA ALA A 184 10.46 17.21 -13.22
C ALA A 184 9.34 17.93 -12.45
N GLU A 185 9.22 19.26 -12.61
CA GLU A 185 8.13 20.10 -12.05
C GLU A 185 6.75 19.61 -12.52
N LEU A 186 6.62 19.34 -13.81
CA LEU A 186 5.35 18.87 -14.38
C LEU A 186 5.03 17.42 -14.01
N TYR A 187 6.04 16.56 -13.88
CA TYR A 187 5.83 15.21 -13.35
C TYR A 187 5.41 15.24 -11.88
N GLU A 188 5.96 16.12 -11.04
CA GLU A 188 5.48 16.31 -9.67
C GLU A 188 4.00 16.74 -9.65
N MET A 189 3.63 17.72 -10.47
CA MET A 189 2.25 18.17 -10.60
C MET A 189 1.32 17.03 -11.07
N ALA A 190 1.77 16.22 -12.04
CA ALA A 190 1.03 15.04 -12.50
C ALA A 190 0.90 13.98 -11.39
N ALA A 191 1.92 13.81 -10.56
CA ALA A 191 1.91 12.89 -9.43
C ALA A 191 0.88 13.32 -8.36
N GLN A 192 0.88 14.60 -7.98
CA GLN A 192 -0.07 15.18 -7.03
C GLN A 192 -1.52 15.04 -7.54
N ARG A 193 -1.77 15.37 -8.82
CA ARG A 193 -3.09 15.16 -9.42
C ARG A 193 -3.50 13.70 -9.44
N ALA A 194 -2.57 12.79 -9.72
CA ALA A 194 -2.84 11.36 -9.68
C ALA A 194 -3.18 10.89 -8.25
N GLN A 195 -2.56 11.46 -7.21
CA GLN A 195 -2.93 11.20 -5.81
C GLN A 195 -4.34 11.71 -5.50
N ASP A 196 -4.68 12.92 -5.91
CA ASP A 196 -6.03 13.50 -5.73
C ASP A 196 -7.12 12.68 -6.44
N ALA A 197 -6.76 12.05 -7.56
CA ALA A 197 -7.62 11.15 -8.33
C ALA A 197 -7.56 9.68 -7.85
N PHE A 198 -6.89 9.39 -6.73
CA PHE A 198 -6.66 8.06 -6.17
C PHE A 198 -6.00 7.05 -7.14
N ASN A 199 -5.26 7.52 -8.14
CA ASN A 199 -4.48 6.69 -9.05
C ASN A 199 -3.04 6.53 -8.55
N MET A 200 -2.88 5.70 -7.51
CA MET A 200 -1.61 5.59 -6.79
C MET A 200 -0.47 5.02 -7.65
N GLU A 201 -0.76 4.13 -8.61
CA GLU A 201 0.25 3.58 -9.53
C GLU A 201 0.85 4.68 -10.42
N MET A 202 0.01 5.53 -11.01
CA MET A 202 0.48 6.64 -11.83
C MET A 202 1.19 7.70 -10.99
N ALA A 203 0.71 7.98 -9.78
CA ALA A 203 1.40 8.88 -8.86
C ALA A 203 2.83 8.39 -8.57
N THR A 204 3.01 7.09 -8.25
CA THR A 204 4.34 6.51 -8.05
C THR A 204 5.20 6.61 -9.30
N LEU A 205 4.65 6.31 -10.48
CA LEU A 205 5.39 6.42 -11.74
C LEU A 205 5.91 7.84 -11.96
N TYR A 206 5.07 8.86 -11.76
CA TYR A 206 5.43 10.25 -11.99
C TYR A 206 6.44 10.78 -10.96
N TYR A 207 6.32 10.42 -9.68
CA TYR A 207 7.36 10.73 -8.68
C TYR A 207 8.71 10.11 -9.07
N CYS A 208 8.73 8.84 -9.48
CA CYS A 208 9.96 8.17 -9.93
C CYS A 208 10.56 8.85 -11.16
N ARG A 209 9.73 9.28 -12.12
CA ARG A 209 10.18 10.03 -13.30
C ARG A 209 10.79 11.37 -12.90
N SER A 210 10.09 12.15 -12.08
CA SER A 210 10.59 13.43 -11.58
C SER A 210 11.95 13.27 -10.89
N LEU A 211 12.06 12.31 -9.95
CA LEU A 211 13.31 12.01 -9.27
C LEU A 211 14.43 11.62 -10.23
N SER A 212 14.17 10.74 -11.21
CA SER A 212 15.20 10.29 -12.16
C SER A 212 15.82 11.42 -12.99
N LEU A 213 15.06 12.49 -13.25
CA LEU A 213 15.54 13.66 -13.99
C LEU A 213 16.41 14.58 -13.13
N LEU A 214 16.21 14.54 -11.81
CA LEU A 214 16.91 15.38 -10.85
C LEU A 214 18.19 14.71 -10.31
N THR A 215 18.32 13.39 -10.30
CA THR A 215 19.38 12.63 -9.60
C THR A 215 20.81 13.12 -9.87
N GLU A 216 21.10 13.58 -11.09
CA GLU A 216 22.46 14.05 -11.48
C GLU A 216 22.71 15.53 -11.16
N MET A 217 21.72 16.24 -10.61
CA MET A 217 21.72 17.70 -10.44
C MET A 217 21.76 18.06 -8.95
N SER A 218 22.97 18.16 -8.39
CA SER A 218 23.17 18.37 -6.95
C SER A 218 22.53 19.66 -6.40
N HIS A 219 22.33 20.69 -7.21
CA HIS A 219 21.64 21.92 -6.76
C HIS A 219 20.13 21.73 -6.51
N TYR A 220 19.55 20.59 -6.88
CA TYR A 220 18.15 20.25 -6.62
C TYR A 220 17.95 19.26 -5.45
N ALA A 221 18.96 19.04 -4.61
CA ALA A 221 18.90 18.04 -3.54
C ALA A 221 17.72 18.24 -2.58
N LEU A 222 17.42 19.47 -2.15
CA LEU A 222 16.24 19.76 -1.32
C LEU A 222 14.92 19.34 -1.98
N TRP A 223 14.82 19.51 -3.30
CA TRP A 223 13.64 19.10 -4.05
C TRP A 223 13.55 17.58 -4.16
N GLN A 224 14.66 16.91 -4.44
CA GLN A 224 14.74 15.44 -4.44
C GLN A 224 14.29 14.86 -3.10
N LEU A 225 14.75 15.44 -1.98
CA LEU A 225 14.39 14.99 -0.63
C LEU A 225 12.88 15.09 -0.36
N ARG A 226 12.23 16.19 -0.79
CA ARG A 226 10.76 16.32 -0.66
C ARG A 226 10.01 15.28 -1.50
N LEU A 227 10.44 15.08 -2.75
CA LEU A 227 9.84 14.07 -3.63
C LEU A 227 10.04 12.65 -3.08
N GLN A 228 11.19 12.36 -2.47
CA GLN A 228 11.46 11.09 -1.80
C GLN A 228 10.56 10.89 -0.57
N GLU A 229 10.30 11.94 0.22
CA GLU A 229 9.35 11.89 1.33
C GLU A 229 7.94 11.50 0.83
N ASP A 230 7.43 12.21 -0.18
CA ASP A 230 6.10 11.96 -0.74
C ASP A 230 5.98 10.56 -1.37
N LEU A 231 7.01 10.14 -2.11
CA LEU A 231 7.09 8.80 -2.68
C LEU A 231 7.14 7.72 -1.60
N GLY A 232 7.96 7.91 -0.56
CA GLY A 232 8.08 6.96 0.55
C GLY A 232 6.77 6.76 1.29
N GLN A 233 6.04 7.84 1.57
CA GLN A 233 4.71 7.78 2.18
C GLN A 233 3.68 7.09 1.27
N LEU A 234 3.73 7.36 -0.04
CA LEU A 234 2.85 6.71 -1.02
C LEU A 234 3.12 5.20 -1.11
N LEU A 235 4.39 4.79 -1.12
CA LEU A 235 4.80 3.38 -1.14
C LEU A 235 4.37 2.64 0.13
N LEU A 236 4.43 3.29 1.30
CA LEU A 236 3.89 2.74 2.55
C LEU A 236 2.38 2.48 2.46
N ARG A 237 1.60 3.42 1.90
CA ARG A 237 0.15 3.24 1.69
C ARG A 237 -0.17 2.11 0.70
N GLN A 238 0.71 1.85 -0.26
CA GLN A 238 0.61 0.71 -1.19
C GLN A 238 1.15 -0.60 -0.60
N ALA A 239 1.64 -0.59 0.65
CA ALA A 239 2.31 -1.71 1.29
C ALA A 239 3.52 -2.25 0.49
N ARG A 240 4.23 -1.38 -0.25
CA ARG A 240 5.48 -1.69 -0.97
C ARG A 240 6.68 -1.40 -0.07
N LEU A 241 6.83 -2.23 0.97
CA LEU A 241 7.72 -1.94 2.10
C LEU A 241 9.20 -1.92 1.72
N VAL A 242 9.63 -2.78 0.80
CA VAL A 242 11.02 -2.82 0.34
C VAL A 242 11.40 -1.53 -0.38
N GLU A 243 10.54 -1.07 -1.28
CA GLU A 243 10.77 0.17 -2.03
C GLU A 243 10.67 1.39 -1.13
N ALA A 244 9.70 1.43 -0.20
CA ALA A 244 9.59 2.50 0.79
C ALA A 244 10.86 2.60 1.66
N ALA A 245 11.39 1.46 2.15
CA ALA A 245 12.64 1.43 2.90
C ALA A 245 13.80 2.00 2.07
N GLN A 246 13.92 1.60 0.81
CA GLN A 246 14.96 2.10 -0.10
C GLN A 246 14.84 3.62 -0.30
N THR A 247 13.63 4.13 -0.56
CA THR A 247 13.39 5.56 -0.71
C THR A 247 13.80 6.34 0.53
N PHE A 248 13.39 5.91 1.73
CA PHE A 248 13.77 6.59 2.96
C PHE A 248 15.26 6.43 3.32
N MET A 249 15.91 5.32 2.94
CA MET A 249 17.36 5.17 3.11
C MET A 249 18.13 6.14 2.21
N THR A 250 17.71 6.29 0.95
CA THR A 250 18.30 7.27 0.02
C THR A 250 18.06 8.70 0.53
N MET A 251 16.84 9.01 0.95
CA MET A 251 16.50 10.32 1.54
C MET A 251 17.35 10.65 2.75
N ARG A 252 17.55 9.68 3.64
CA ARG A 252 18.42 9.85 4.80
C ARG A 252 19.85 10.15 4.39
N PHE A 253 20.41 9.37 3.47
CA PHE A 253 21.80 9.54 3.03
C PHE A 253 22.02 10.91 2.38
N THR A 254 21.14 11.33 1.46
CA THR A 254 21.21 12.64 0.82
C THR A 254 21.05 13.78 1.85
N ALA A 255 20.13 13.66 2.81
CA ALA A 255 19.95 14.67 3.85
C ALA A 255 21.13 14.72 4.84
N GLU A 256 21.83 13.59 5.08
CA GLU A 256 23.06 13.52 5.86
C GLU A 256 24.22 14.23 5.14
N GLU A 257 24.36 14.05 3.82
CA GLU A 257 25.38 14.75 3.00
C GLU A 257 25.15 16.26 2.93
N ASP A 258 23.90 16.70 2.76
CA ASP A 258 23.53 18.12 2.70
C ASP A 258 23.51 18.81 4.07
N GLY A 259 23.48 18.04 5.16
CA GLY A 259 23.35 18.56 6.52
C GLY A 259 21.94 19.05 6.89
N ASP A 260 20.90 18.68 6.13
CA ASP A 260 19.51 19.04 6.44
C ASP A 260 18.94 18.14 7.55
N LEU A 261 19.07 18.60 8.79
CA LEU A 261 18.63 17.86 9.97
C LEU A 261 17.11 17.62 10.04
N LEU A 262 16.29 18.47 9.43
CA LEU A 262 14.82 18.27 9.41
C LEU A 262 14.46 17.09 8.49
N LEU A 263 15.06 17.04 7.31
CA LEU A 263 14.82 15.95 6.36
C LEU A 263 15.47 14.65 6.82
N GLN A 264 16.61 14.71 7.52
CA GLN A 264 17.14 13.56 8.26
C GLN A 264 16.11 13.03 9.28
N ALA A 265 15.48 13.90 10.08
CA ALA A 265 14.46 13.49 11.06
C ALA A 265 13.29 12.76 10.38
N ARG A 266 12.79 13.32 9.28
CA ARG A 266 11.67 12.78 8.52
C ARG A 266 12.02 11.45 7.86
N ALA A 267 13.21 11.32 7.30
CA ALA A 267 13.69 10.06 6.73
C ALA A 267 13.81 8.96 7.80
N TRP A 268 14.37 9.28 8.98
CA TRP A 268 14.43 8.35 10.11
C TRP A 268 13.04 7.94 10.62
N ASN A 269 12.08 8.86 10.68
CA ASN A 269 10.68 8.53 11.00
C ASN A 269 10.05 7.61 9.94
N GLY A 270 10.31 7.87 8.66
CA GLY A 270 9.88 7.01 7.55
C GLY A 270 10.43 5.58 7.68
N LEU A 271 11.73 5.44 8.01
CA LEU A 271 12.34 4.14 8.29
C LEU A 271 11.72 3.44 9.51
N ALA A 272 11.50 4.18 10.60
CA ALA A 272 10.85 3.63 11.79
C ALA A 272 9.42 3.12 11.49
N GLU A 273 8.68 3.82 10.62
CA GLU A 273 7.36 3.38 10.17
C GLU A 273 7.44 2.12 9.31
N VAL A 274 8.40 2.00 8.38
CA VAL A 274 8.60 0.76 7.61
C VAL A 274 8.98 -0.41 8.53
N GLN A 275 9.90 -0.19 9.48
CA GLN A 275 10.37 -1.19 10.43
C GLN A 275 9.22 -1.70 11.33
N LYS A 276 8.26 -0.84 11.68
CA LYS A 276 7.03 -1.25 12.36
C LYS A 276 6.24 -2.29 11.55
N TYR A 277 6.07 -2.08 10.24
CA TYR A 277 5.39 -3.04 9.36
C TYR A 277 6.18 -4.34 9.15
N GLN A 278 7.50 -4.31 9.35
CA GLN A 278 8.37 -5.49 9.32
C GLN A 278 8.45 -6.20 10.69
N ALA A 279 7.85 -5.63 11.74
CA ALA A 279 8.01 -6.06 13.14
C ALA A 279 9.48 -6.08 13.63
N ASP A 280 10.33 -5.21 13.07
CA ASP A 280 11.71 -5.01 13.52
C ASP A 280 11.76 -3.86 14.55
N TYR A 281 11.29 -4.15 15.76
CA TYR A 281 11.18 -3.15 16.82
C TYR A 281 12.52 -2.71 17.40
N VAL A 282 13.60 -3.46 17.16
CA VAL A 282 14.96 -3.08 17.58
C VAL A 282 15.46 -1.97 16.66
N SER A 283 15.46 -2.21 15.34
CA SER A 283 15.84 -1.18 14.37
C SER A 283 14.90 0.03 14.40
N MET A 284 13.60 -0.20 14.68
CA MET A 284 12.61 0.87 14.88
C MET A 284 12.99 1.80 16.03
N LEU A 285 13.44 1.24 17.16
CA LEU A 285 13.87 2.04 18.31
C LEU A 285 15.10 2.88 17.96
N ASP A 286 16.08 2.29 17.29
CA ASP A 286 17.29 2.99 16.86
C ASP A 286 16.94 4.16 15.91
N SER A 287 16.14 3.89 14.88
CA SER A 287 15.67 4.92 13.94
C SER A 287 14.90 6.04 14.66
N ALA A 288 14.00 5.69 15.57
CA ALA A 288 13.23 6.65 16.35
C ALA A 288 14.12 7.52 17.25
N MET A 289 15.17 6.95 17.85
CA MET A 289 16.13 7.69 18.67
C MET A 289 16.99 8.65 17.82
N GLN A 290 17.35 8.28 16.59
CA GLN A 290 18.03 9.19 15.68
C GLN A 290 17.10 10.34 15.26
N ALA A 291 15.86 10.04 14.85
CA ALA A 291 14.85 11.03 14.52
C ALA A 291 14.60 12.00 15.69
N GLU A 292 14.45 11.49 16.91
CA GLU A 292 14.23 12.29 18.12
C GLU A 292 15.37 13.29 18.32
N ARG A 293 16.63 12.82 18.22
CA ARG A 293 17.82 13.64 18.44
C ARG A 293 17.92 14.78 17.42
N VAL A 294 17.83 14.47 16.13
CA VAL A 294 18.01 15.48 15.08
C VAL A 294 16.82 16.44 15.01
N ALA A 295 15.58 15.96 15.20
CA ALA A 295 14.40 16.84 15.27
C ALA A 295 14.48 17.82 16.45
N TRP A 296 14.97 17.37 17.60
CA TRP A 296 15.14 18.21 18.78
C TRP A 296 16.17 19.32 18.54
N LEU A 297 17.29 19.03 17.86
CA LEU A 297 18.34 20.02 17.57
C LEU A 297 17.86 21.20 16.71
N VAL A 298 16.89 20.96 15.82
CA VAL A 298 16.32 22.00 14.94
C VAL A 298 14.94 22.49 15.35
N ASN A 299 14.46 22.11 16.55
CA ASN A 299 13.12 22.44 17.03
C ASN A 299 11.99 22.04 16.06
N ALA A 300 12.14 20.91 15.36
CA ALA A 300 11.12 20.36 14.48
C ALA A 300 10.08 19.58 15.28
N GLU A 301 9.16 20.29 15.95
CA GLU A 301 8.21 19.71 16.92
C GLU A 301 7.35 18.57 16.32
N SER A 302 6.82 18.70 15.09
CA SER A 302 5.99 17.65 14.47
C SER A 302 6.80 16.38 14.17
N ALA A 303 8.02 16.50 13.67
CA ALA A 303 8.92 15.37 13.43
C ALA A 303 9.39 14.72 14.75
N TRP A 304 9.59 15.54 15.78
CA TRP A 304 9.95 15.08 17.11
C TRP A 304 8.82 14.28 17.77
N VAL A 305 7.57 14.75 17.66
CA VAL A 305 6.37 14.01 18.13
C VAL A 305 6.25 12.65 17.43
N GLN A 306 6.44 12.60 16.11
CA GLN A 306 6.44 11.33 15.38
C GLN A 306 7.52 10.37 15.89
N ALA A 307 8.74 10.86 16.10
CA ALA A 307 9.84 10.07 16.64
C ALA A 307 9.51 9.49 18.02
N LEU A 308 8.91 10.29 18.90
CA LEU A 308 8.46 9.83 20.22
C LEU A 308 7.37 8.75 20.14
N LEU A 309 6.43 8.85 19.19
CA LEU A 309 5.42 7.82 18.98
C LEU A 309 6.04 6.50 18.50
N HIS A 310 6.97 6.57 17.54
CA HIS A 310 7.71 5.38 17.09
C HIS A 310 8.52 4.77 18.23
N LYS A 311 9.22 5.60 19.01
CA LYS A 311 9.97 5.17 20.19
C LYS A 311 9.07 4.50 21.22
N GLY A 312 7.93 5.11 21.56
CA GLY A 312 6.96 4.53 22.49
C GLY A 312 6.42 3.18 22.00
N THR A 313 6.10 3.07 20.71
CA THR A 313 5.66 1.81 20.10
C THR A 313 6.74 0.73 20.20
N ALA A 314 7.98 1.06 19.85
CA ALA A 314 9.10 0.13 19.92
C ALA A 314 9.38 -0.34 21.35
N LEU A 315 9.45 0.58 22.31
CA LEU A 315 9.65 0.28 23.73
C LEU A 315 8.53 -0.59 24.29
N LEU A 316 7.28 -0.29 23.94
CA LEU A 316 6.12 -1.08 24.36
C LEU A 316 6.19 -2.52 23.85
N HIS A 317 6.69 -2.73 22.63
CA HIS A 317 6.91 -4.07 22.08
C HIS A 317 8.14 -4.79 22.66
N GLN A 318 9.09 -4.04 23.23
CA GLN A 318 10.23 -4.58 23.97
C GLN A 318 9.95 -4.79 25.47
N GLY A 319 8.75 -4.44 25.95
CA GLY A 319 8.33 -4.63 27.35
C GLY A 319 8.63 -3.45 28.29
N ASP A 320 9.29 -2.40 27.81
CA ASP A 320 9.58 -1.20 28.60
C ASP A 320 8.40 -0.22 28.60
N VAL A 321 7.37 -0.58 29.35
CA VAL A 321 6.09 0.17 29.40
C VAL A 321 6.26 1.54 30.05
N GLU A 322 7.16 1.69 31.01
CA GLU A 322 7.40 2.96 31.70
C GLU A 322 8.01 4.00 30.77
N MET A 323 9.06 3.62 30.03
CA MET A 323 9.67 4.51 29.05
C MET A 323 8.76 4.77 27.85
N ALA A 324 7.92 3.80 27.46
CA ALA A 324 6.90 4.01 26.43
C ALA A 324 5.90 5.10 26.85
N LEU A 325 5.34 5.01 28.07
CA LEU A 325 4.42 6.02 28.60
C LEU A 325 5.07 7.40 28.71
N LEU A 326 6.34 7.48 29.08
CA LEU A 326 7.07 8.75 29.13
C LEU A 326 7.20 9.38 27.73
N ALA A 327 7.58 8.61 26.72
CA ALA A 327 7.68 9.08 25.34
C ALA A 327 6.32 9.57 24.82
N THR A 328 5.27 8.78 25.01
CA THR A 328 3.91 9.11 24.57
C THR A 328 3.33 10.32 25.30
N SER A 329 3.63 10.49 26.60
CA SER A 329 3.17 11.66 27.37
C SER A 329 3.79 12.96 26.84
N ARG A 330 5.09 12.96 26.53
CA ARG A 330 5.78 14.11 25.91
C ARG A 330 5.25 14.42 24.51
N ALA A 331 4.97 13.37 23.73
CA ALA A 331 4.37 13.50 22.41
C ALA A 331 2.98 14.14 22.49
N LEU A 332 2.16 13.70 23.44
CA LEU A 332 0.80 14.20 23.65
C LEU A 332 0.78 15.68 24.07
N GLU A 333 1.60 16.07 25.03
CA GLU A 333 1.71 17.47 25.49
C GLU A 333 2.07 18.41 24.33
N THR A 334 3.03 18.01 23.52
CA THR A 334 3.50 18.81 22.38
C THR A 334 2.47 18.86 21.27
N SER A 335 1.86 17.72 20.94
CA SER A 335 0.83 17.62 19.90
C SER A 335 -0.43 18.44 20.22
N GLN A 336 -0.81 18.52 21.51
CA GLN A 336 -1.91 19.39 21.95
C GLN A 336 -1.65 20.87 21.68
N ARG A 337 -0.39 21.31 21.70
CA ARG A 337 0.00 22.70 21.38
C ARG A 337 0.08 22.96 19.89
N LEU A 338 0.53 21.97 19.10
CA LEU A 338 0.71 22.10 17.65
C LEU A 338 -0.61 22.27 16.88
N ASN A 339 -1.74 21.88 17.48
CA ASN A 339 -3.05 21.90 16.85
C ASN A 339 -3.09 21.11 15.51
N GLU A 340 -2.30 20.03 15.44
CA GLU A 340 -2.28 19.08 14.33
C GLU A 340 -3.19 17.87 14.67
N PRO A 341 -4.42 17.81 14.16
CA PRO A 341 -5.43 16.83 14.60
C PRO A 341 -5.02 15.37 14.31
N GLU A 342 -4.27 15.14 13.24
CA GLU A 342 -3.76 13.84 12.83
C GLU A 342 -2.73 13.29 13.83
N LEU A 343 -1.73 14.09 14.18
CA LEU A 343 -0.73 13.71 15.18
C LEU A 343 -1.37 13.52 16.55
N LEU A 344 -2.30 14.40 16.93
CA LEU A 344 -2.99 14.29 18.21
C LEU A 344 -3.83 13.00 18.29
N THR A 345 -4.50 12.63 17.19
CA THR A 345 -5.24 11.36 17.09
C THR A 345 -4.32 10.16 17.32
N ARG A 346 -3.14 10.14 16.69
CA ARG A 346 -2.14 9.07 16.88
C ARG A 346 -1.62 9.02 18.32
N CYS A 347 -1.31 10.18 18.92
CA CYS A 347 -0.86 10.26 20.32
C CYS A 347 -1.92 9.73 21.28
N LEU A 348 -3.18 10.14 21.11
CA LEU A 348 -4.29 9.71 21.96
C LEU A 348 -4.57 8.21 21.83
N GLN A 349 -4.50 7.65 20.61
CA GLN A 349 -4.66 6.21 20.38
C GLN A 349 -3.59 5.42 21.12
N GLN A 350 -2.31 5.81 20.95
CA GLN A 350 -1.19 5.12 21.58
C GLN A 350 -1.25 5.22 23.11
N ALA A 351 -1.56 6.41 23.64
CA ALA A 351 -1.76 6.59 25.08
C ALA A 351 -2.88 5.69 25.63
N CYS A 352 -4.00 5.55 24.89
CA CYS A 352 -5.06 4.62 25.28
C CYS A 352 -4.55 3.17 25.33
N GLU A 353 -3.82 2.72 24.31
CA GLU A 353 -3.28 1.35 24.27
C GLU A 353 -2.36 1.07 25.48
N GLU A 354 -1.43 1.98 25.74
CA GLU A 354 -0.47 1.86 26.86
C GLU A 354 -1.19 1.87 28.21
N HIS A 355 -2.12 2.80 28.43
CA HIS A 355 -2.89 2.87 29.68
C HIS A 355 -3.81 1.65 29.89
N ILE A 356 -4.39 1.08 28.82
CA ILE A 356 -5.15 -0.17 28.91
C ILE A 356 -4.24 -1.32 29.32
N LYS A 357 -3.02 -1.40 28.78
CA LYS A 357 -2.04 -2.46 29.12
C LYS A 357 -1.64 -2.44 30.58
N ILE A 358 -1.57 -1.27 31.22
CA ILE A 358 -1.29 -1.13 32.67
C ILE A 358 -2.54 -1.04 33.55
N GLY A 359 -3.74 -1.27 32.99
CA GLY A 359 -4.98 -1.29 33.77
C GLY A 359 -5.52 0.06 34.24
N ARG A 360 -5.03 1.18 33.67
CA ARG A 360 -5.47 2.53 34.05
C ARG A 360 -6.59 3.02 33.12
N TYR A 361 -7.84 2.74 33.45
CA TYR A 361 -8.98 3.11 32.57
C TYR A 361 -9.47 4.55 32.68
N ARG A 362 -9.23 5.25 33.80
CA ARG A 362 -9.69 6.65 33.96
C ARG A 362 -9.12 7.59 32.89
N PRO A 363 -7.79 7.59 32.61
CA PRO A 363 -7.23 8.37 31.50
C PRO A 363 -7.81 7.97 30.14
N VAL A 364 -8.06 6.67 29.93
CA VAL A 364 -8.57 6.13 28.65
C VAL A 364 -9.93 6.73 28.30
N GLU A 365 -10.85 6.90 29.25
CA GLU A 365 -12.13 7.56 28.96
C GLU A 365 -11.98 9.02 28.53
N GLN A 366 -11.02 9.75 29.13
CA GLN A 366 -10.74 11.13 28.78
C GLN A 366 -10.16 11.23 27.37
N TYR A 367 -9.17 10.38 27.05
CA TYR A 367 -8.58 10.32 25.71
C TYR A 367 -9.57 9.85 24.65
N LEU A 368 -10.46 8.91 24.97
CA LEU A 368 -11.52 8.48 24.06
C LEU A 368 -12.53 9.59 23.77
N ALA A 369 -12.82 10.46 24.73
CA ALA A 369 -13.63 11.65 24.49
C ALA A 369 -12.90 12.65 23.57
N GLN A 370 -11.60 12.86 23.77
CA GLN A 370 -10.78 13.71 22.89
C GLN A 370 -10.72 13.15 21.46
N LEU A 371 -10.53 11.83 21.28
CA LEU A 371 -10.53 11.18 19.96
C LEU A 371 -11.84 11.41 19.20
N LYS A 372 -12.99 11.35 19.87
CA LYS A 372 -14.29 11.68 19.25
C LYS A 372 -14.39 13.14 18.85
N GLY A 373 -13.84 14.05 19.67
CA GLY A 373 -13.71 15.46 19.33
C GLY A 373 -12.86 15.67 18.06
N GLN A 374 -11.73 14.96 17.96
CA GLN A 374 -10.86 15.01 16.77
C GLN A 374 -11.57 14.46 15.53
N SER A 375 -12.28 13.33 15.64
CA SER A 375 -13.10 12.79 14.54
C SER A 375 -14.13 13.82 14.05
N ALA A 376 -14.88 14.46 14.94
CA ALA A 376 -15.85 15.50 14.56
C ALA A 376 -15.21 16.74 13.94
N LEU A 377 -14.00 17.13 14.37
CA LEU A 377 -13.24 18.22 13.76
C LEU A 377 -12.79 17.86 12.33
N LEU A 378 -12.21 16.66 12.15
CA LEU A 378 -11.72 16.18 10.86
C LEU A 378 -12.84 16.03 9.83
N GLU A 379 -14.03 15.63 10.27
CA GLU A 379 -15.24 15.60 9.44
C GLU A 379 -15.62 17.01 8.93
N ARG A 380 -15.59 18.03 9.81
CA ARG A 380 -15.86 19.43 9.42
C ARG A 380 -14.81 20.00 8.47
N LEU A 381 -13.56 19.57 8.62
CA LEU A 381 -12.46 19.97 7.73
C LEU A 381 -12.48 19.24 6.38
N GLY A 382 -13.31 18.21 6.21
CA GLY A 382 -13.35 17.41 5.00
C GLY A 382 -12.12 16.50 4.80
N ASN A 383 -11.31 16.28 5.83
CA ASN A 383 -10.14 15.41 5.74
C ASN A 383 -10.54 13.94 5.94
N LEU A 384 -10.99 13.32 4.86
CA LEU A 384 -11.53 11.95 4.86
C LEU A 384 -10.51 10.91 5.32
N SER A 385 -9.23 11.06 4.95
CA SER A 385 -8.16 10.12 5.32
C SER A 385 -7.93 10.13 6.83
N ALA A 386 -7.73 11.31 7.41
CA ALA A 386 -7.57 11.46 8.85
C ALA A 386 -8.82 11.05 9.62
N LEU A 387 -10.02 11.34 9.10
CA LEU A 387 -11.29 10.92 9.71
C LEU A 387 -11.40 9.38 9.76
N ALA A 388 -11.03 8.70 8.67
CA ALA A 388 -11.03 7.24 8.62
C ALA A 388 -10.06 6.63 9.66
N ALA A 389 -8.88 7.23 9.80
CA ALA A 389 -7.89 6.84 10.81
C ALA A 389 -8.40 7.07 12.24
N ALA A 390 -9.00 8.22 12.52
CA ALA A 390 -9.60 8.54 13.82
C ALA A 390 -10.74 7.58 14.17
N ASN A 391 -11.64 7.29 13.23
CA ASN A 391 -12.73 6.34 13.44
C ASN A 391 -12.21 4.93 13.71
N ARG A 392 -11.17 4.49 13.01
CA ARG A 392 -10.51 3.20 13.29
C ARG A 392 -9.88 3.18 14.69
N ALA A 393 -9.19 4.24 15.09
CA ALA A 393 -8.59 4.37 16.42
C ALA A 393 -9.65 4.31 17.54
N ILE A 394 -10.77 5.03 17.39
CA ILE A 394 -11.91 4.97 18.33
C ILE A 394 -12.46 3.54 18.41
N GLY A 395 -12.60 2.86 17.26
CA GLY A 395 -13.04 1.47 17.19
C GLY A 395 -12.12 0.53 17.96
N GLU A 396 -10.81 0.68 17.78
CA GLU A 396 -9.79 -0.13 18.45
C GLU A 396 -9.80 0.06 19.97
N VAL A 397 -9.85 1.30 20.43
CA VAL A 397 -9.95 1.60 21.87
C VAL A 397 -11.22 0.99 22.46
N ASN A 398 -12.37 1.10 21.77
CA ASN A 398 -13.61 0.46 22.23
C ASN A 398 -13.50 -1.08 22.23
N ASN A 399 -12.83 -1.68 21.24
CA ASN A 399 -12.62 -3.12 21.20
C ASN A 399 -11.78 -3.60 22.40
N ARG A 400 -10.70 -2.88 22.73
CA ARG A 400 -9.84 -3.17 23.88
C ARG A 400 -10.57 -2.99 25.22
N LEU A 401 -11.51 -2.05 25.30
CA LEU A 401 -12.41 -1.87 26.45
C LEU A 401 -13.56 -2.89 26.50
N GLY A 402 -13.66 -3.83 25.55
CA GLY A 402 -14.75 -4.81 25.45
C GLY A 402 -16.09 -4.24 24.99
N ARG A 403 -16.13 -2.98 24.53
CA ARG A 403 -17.33 -2.30 24.04
C ARG A 403 -17.57 -2.67 22.57
N PHE A 404 -17.76 -3.96 22.31
CA PHE A 404 -17.71 -4.52 20.96
C PHE A 404 -18.74 -3.94 19.99
N ASP A 405 -19.96 -3.62 20.45
CA ASP A 405 -20.97 -3.00 19.57
C ASP A 405 -20.54 -1.60 19.10
N ARG A 406 -19.94 -0.80 20.01
CA ARG A 406 -19.38 0.50 19.65
C ARG A 406 -18.18 0.33 18.72
N ALA A 407 -17.32 -0.65 18.98
CA ALA A 407 -16.17 -0.94 18.13
C ALA A 407 -16.59 -1.26 16.70
N VAL A 408 -17.57 -2.15 16.51
CA VAL A 408 -18.12 -2.51 15.19
C VAL A 408 -18.67 -1.28 14.47
N HIS A 409 -19.43 -0.42 15.16
CA HIS A 409 -19.95 0.82 14.55
C HIS A 409 -18.84 1.70 13.98
N TRP A 410 -17.80 1.97 14.77
CA TRP A 410 -16.67 2.81 14.36
C TRP A 410 -15.82 2.18 13.27
N PHE A 411 -15.57 0.87 13.32
CA PHE A 411 -14.86 0.16 12.26
C PHE A 411 -15.64 0.15 10.94
N LEU A 412 -16.95 -0.03 10.96
CA LEU A 412 -17.76 0.05 9.73
C LEU A 412 -17.74 1.46 9.12
N SER A 413 -17.77 2.50 9.96
CA SER A 413 -17.59 3.89 9.53
C SER A 413 -16.22 4.11 8.86
N ALA A 414 -15.15 3.60 9.47
CA ALA A 414 -13.81 3.66 8.89
C ALA A 414 -13.71 2.90 7.56
N VAL A 415 -14.26 1.68 7.45
CA VAL A 415 -14.27 0.90 6.19
C VAL A 415 -15.01 1.63 5.08
N LYS A 416 -16.11 2.34 5.40
CA LYS A 416 -16.82 3.14 4.40
C LYS A 416 -15.92 4.23 3.81
N LEU A 417 -15.24 4.99 4.67
CA LEU A 417 -14.33 6.05 4.26
C LEU A 417 -13.11 5.50 3.49
N TYR A 418 -12.49 4.42 3.95
CA TYR A 418 -11.36 3.83 3.21
C TYR A 418 -11.76 3.28 1.84
N ARG A 419 -13.02 2.86 1.63
CA ARG A 419 -13.52 2.51 0.29
C ARG A 419 -13.66 3.72 -0.62
N GLU A 420 -14.07 4.86 -0.09
CA GLU A 420 -14.13 6.12 -0.84
C GLU A 420 -12.73 6.62 -1.22
N LEU A 421 -11.71 6.29 -0.40
CA LEU A 421 -10.30 6.61 -0.62
C LEU A 421 -9.54 5.54 -1.43
N GLU A 422 -10.20 4.45 -1.80
CA GLU A 422 -9.62 3.27 -2.46
C GLU A 422 -8.41 2.64 -1.70
N ASP A 423 -8.30 2.86 -0.39
CA ASP A 423 -7.20 2.35 0.46
C ASP A 423 -7.43 0.88 0.85
N GLN A 424 -6.98 -0.03 -0.01
CA GLN A 424 -7.13 -1.47 0.18
C GLN A 424 -6.41 -1.99 1.43
N VAL A 425 -5.25 -1.41 1.77
CA VAL A 425 -4.44 -1.82 2.93
C VAL A 425 -5.22 -1.54 4.22
N ALA A 426 -5.72 -0.32 4.37
CA ALA A 426 -6.48 0.08 5.54
C ALA A 426 -7.84 -0.64 5.64
N ILE A 427 -8.48 -0.95 4.52
CA ILE A 427 -9.68 -1.82 4.48
C ILE A 427 -9.35 -3.20 5.06
N ALA A 428 -8.27 -3.85 4.61
CA ALA A 428 -7.90 -5.18 5.07
C ALA A 428 -7.58 -5.21 6.57
N GLN A 429 -6.82 -4.23 7.06
CA GLN A 429 -6.52 -4.06 8.48
C GLN A 429 -7.80 -3.88 9.32
N THR A 430 -8.73 -3.06 8.85
CA THR A 430 -9.99 -2.81 9.58
C THR A 430 -10.93 -4.02 9.53
N LEU A 431 -10.94 -4.78 8.43
CA LEU A 431 -11.66 -6.04 8.34
C LEU A 431 -11.09 -7.10 9.29
N ASN A 432 -9.77 -7.15 9.47
CA ASN A 432 -9.15 -8.02 10.47
C ASN A 432 -9.64 -7.67 11.89
N LEU A 433 -9.69 -6.38 12.24
CA LEU A 433 -10.22 -5.90 13.52
C LEU A 433 -11.72 -6.22 13.70
N LEU A 434 -12.54 -6.12 12.65
CA LEU A 434 -13.95 -6.54 12.67
C LEU A 434 -14.10 -8.05 12.88
N GLY A 435 -13.26 -8.86 12.24
CA GLY A 435 -13.20 -10.30 12.47
C GLY A 435 -12.83 -10.62 13.92
N GLU A 436 -11.81 -9.94 14.45
CA GLU A 436 -11.36 -10.10 15.85
C GLU A 436 -12.47 -9.73 16.81
N THR A 437 -13.09 -8.57 16.61
CA THR A 437 -14.23 -8.10 17.41
C THR A 437 -15.40 -9.10 17.37
N SER A 438 -15.70 -9.66 16.20
CA SER A 438 -16.78 -10.64 16.04
C SER A 438 -16.48 -11.95 16.78
N ARG A 439 -15.24 -12.45 16.69
CA ARG A 439 -14.78 -13.62 17.45
C ARG A 439 -14.77 -13.32 18.96
N LEU A 440 -14.41 -12.10 19.34
CA LEU A 440 -14.40 -11.67 20.74
C LEU A 440 -15.81 -11.62 21.36
N ARG A 441 -16.86 -11.48 20.52
CA ARG A 441 -18.27 -11.58 20.92
C ARG A 441 -18.83 -13.02 20.99
N GLY A 442 -17.99 -14.04 20.77
CA GLY A 442 -18.42 -15.45 20.66
C GLY A 442 -18.84 -15.86 19.25
N ARG A 443 -19.00 -14.91 18.32
CA ARG A 443 -19.51 -15.14 16.97
C ARG A 443 -18.40 -15.52 15.99
N ALA A 444 -17.69 -16.61 16.26
CA ALA A 444 -16.58 -17.07 15.42
C ALA A 444 -17.01 -17.36 13.96
N ASN A 445 -18.24 -17.82 13.76
CA ASN A 445 -18.84 -18.02 12.43
C ASN A 445 -18.96 -16.71 11.62
N GLN A 446 -19.27 -15.59 12.27
CA GLN A 446 -19.34 -14.26 11.65
C GLN A 446 -17.96 -13.66 11.43
N ALA A 447 -16.95 -14.07 12.21
CA ALA A 447 -15.57 -13.61 12.08
C ALA A 447 -14.86 -14.13 10.82
N VAL A 448 -15.05 -15.41 10.48
CA VAL A 448 -14.36 -16.08 9.36
C VAL A 448 -14.51 -15.33 8.02
N PRO A 449 -15.72 -14.86 7.60
CA PRO A 449 -15.87 -14.08 6.38
C PRO A 449 -15.05 -12.78 6.35
N PHE A 450 -14.92 -12.09 7.49
CA PHE A 450 -14.11 -10.87 7.57
C PHE A 450 -12.63 -11.19 7.34
N TYR A 451 -12.09 -12.20 8.01
CA TYR A 451 -10.69 -12.61 7.81
C TYR A 451 -10.40 -13.11 6.41
N ARG A 452 -11.32 -13.87 5.79
CA ARG A 452 -11.15 -14.33 4.40
C ARG A 452 -11.10 -13.15 3.42
N LYS A 453 -11.95 -12.14 3.61
CA LYS A 453 -11.92 -10.90 2.81
C LYS A 453 -10.63 -10.12 3.03
N ALA A 454 -10.19 -9.96 4.29
CA ALA A 454 -8.91 -9.32 4.60
C ALA A 454 -7.75 -10.05 3.91
N LEU A 455 -7.71 -11.39 4.02
CA LEU A 455 -6.65 -12.21 3.42
C LEU A 455 -6.63 -12.14 1.90
N MET A 456 -7.80 -12.07 1.25
CA MET A 456 -7.89 -11.89 -0.20
C MET A 456 -7.24 -10.58 -0.66
N ILE A 457 -7.42 -9.50 0.11
CA ILE A 457 -6.77 -8.21 -0.18
C ILE A 457 -5.27 -8.27 0.12
N THR A 458 -4.88 -8.81 1.29
CA THR A 458 -3.46 -8.80 1.70
C THR A 458 -2.56 -9.76 0.93
N ASN A 459 -3.09 -10.85 0.35
CA ASN A 459 -2.26 -11.80 -0.42
C ASN A 459 -1.64 -11.16 -1.69
N GLY A 460 -2.16 -10.01 -2.15
CA GLY A 460 -1.57 -9.23 -3.25
C GLY A 460 -0.58 -8.15 -2.80
N LEU A 461 -0.28 -8.04 -1.51
CA LEU A 461 0.53 -6.97 -0.93
C LEU A 461 1.87 -7.49 -0.39
N ASP A 462 2.91 -6.66 -0.42
CA ASP A 462 4.21 -6.95 0.20
C ASP A 462 4.21 -6.62 1.71
N CYS A 463 3.22 -7.15 2.44
CA CYS A 463 3.06 -6.95 3.88
C CYS A 463 2.87 -8.28 4.63
N GLN A 464 3.97 -9.01 4.82
CA GLN A 464 3.94 -10.34 5.45
C GLN A 464 3.37 -10.30 6.87
N LEU A 465 3.69 -9.26 7.66
CA LEU A 465 3.19 -9.13 9.03
C LEU A 465 1.65 -9.11 9.07
N GLU A 466 1.00 -8.35 8.18
CA GLU A 466 -0.47 -8.29 8.13
C GLU A 466 -1.08 -9.62 7.66
N ILE A 467 -0.48 -10.28 6.66
CA ILE A 467 -0.88 -11.62 6.23
C ILE A 467 -0.81 -12.60 7.42
N MET A 468 0.27 -12.57 8.19
CA MET A 468 0.46 -13.43 9.34
C MET A 468 -0.56 -13.15 10.45
N LYS A 469 -0.82 -11.88 10.78
CA LYS A 469 -1.86 -11.50 11.75
C LYS A 469 -3.24 -12.02 11.35
N VAL A 470 -3.65 -11.79 10.10
CA VAL A 470 -4.95 -12.24 9.58
C VAL A 470 -5.06 -13.77 9.60
N ARG A 471 -4.00 -14.49 9.19
CA ARG A 471 -3.97 -15.96 9.20
C ARG A 471 -4.08 -16.54 10.61
N THR A 472 -3.36 -15.97 11.57
CA THR A 472 -3.42 -16.38 12.97
C THR A 472 -4.82 -16.15 13.55
N ASN A 473 -5.41 -14.99 13.29
CA ASN A 473 -6.76 -14.67 13.74
C ASN A 473 -7.84 -15.55 13.07
N LEU A 474 -7.66 -15.89 11.79
CA LEU A 474 -8.50 -16.87 11.10
C LEU A 474 -8.38 -18.26 11.71
N ALA A 475 -7.16 -18.72 11.99
CA ALA A 475 -6.93 -20.00 12.63
C ALA A 475 -7.58 -20.05 14.02
N ALA A 476 -7.48 -18.97 14.80
CA ALA A 476 -8.16 -18.84 16.09
C ALA A 476 -9.67 -19.05 15.96
N ALA A 477 -10.33 -18.36 15.02
CA ALA A 477 -11.76 -18.54 14.80
C ALA A 477 -12.13 -19.94 14.30
N LEU A 478 -11.27 -20.58 13.50
CA LEU A 478 -11.51 -21.95 13.02
C LEU A 478 -11.33 -22.99 14.12
N VAL A 479 -10.40 -22.77 15.06
CA VAL A 479 -10.27 -23.57 16.30
C VAL A 479 -11.52 -23.40 17.16
N ASP A 480 -11.99 -22.16 17.36
CA ASP A 480 -13.22 -21.87 18.11
C ASP A 480 -14.45 -22.58 17.49
N LEU A 481 -14.46 -22.81 16.17
CA LEU A 481 -15.49 -23.55 15.44
C LEU A 481 -15.26 -25.07 15.34
N GLY A 482 -14.19 -25.61 15.93
CA GLY A 482 -13.80 -27.02 15.81
C GLY A 482 -13.34 -27.45 14.41
N SER A 483 -13.16 -26.51 13.48
CA SER A 483 -12.73 -26.75 12.09
C SER A 483 -11.20 -26.92 11.99
N CYS A 484 -10.68 -27.95 12.66
CA CYS A 484 -9.26 -28.09 12.98
C CYS A 484 -8.35 -28.24 11.75
N GLU A 485 -8.77 -28.97 10.73
CA GLU A 485 -8.00 -29.08 9.47
C GLU A 485 -7.91 -27.75 8.71
N ALA A 486 -8.96 -26.93 8.77
CA ALA A 486 -8.94 -25.60 8.17
C ALA A 486 -8.07 -24.64 8.99
N ALA A 487 -8.13 -24.73 10.33
CA ALA A 487 -7.27 -23.96 11.23
C ALA A 487 -5.79 -24.24 10.96
N GLU A 488 -5.41 -25.52 10.88
CA GLU A 488 -4.03 -25.91 10.58
C GLU A 488 -3.56 -25.39 9.21
N ARG A 489 -4.40 -25.50 8.17
CA ARG A 489 -4.07 -24.95 6.84
C ARG A 489 -3.90 -23.43 6.86
N ALA A 490 -4.64 -22.72 7.71
CA ALA A 490 -4.55 -21.27 7.82
C ALA A 490 -3.23 -20.83 8.48
N VAL A 491 -2.81 -21.51 9.56
CA VAL A 491 -1.66 -21.12 10.38
C VAL A 491 -0.32 -21.75 9.95
N ARG A 492 -0.32 -22.89 9.25
CA ARG A 492 0.91 -23.56 8.77
C ARG A 492 1.87 -22.68 7.94
N PRO A 493 1.41 -21.81 7.02
CA PRO A 493 2.31 -20.91 6.31
C PRO A 493 3.00 -19.91 7.24
N VAL A 494 2.33 -19.49 8.33
CA VAL A 494 2.87 -18.55 9.33
C VAL A 494 3.96 -19.22 10.15
N THR A 495 3.75 -20.46 10.60
CA THR A 495 4.75 -21.20 11.38
C THR A 495 6.01 -21.48 10.56
N ARG A 496 5.87 -21.86 9.27
CA ARG A 496 7.01 -22.01 8.35
C ARG A 496 7.78 -20.71 8.17
N TYR A 497 7.07 -19.59 7.97
CA TYR A 497 7.73 -18.29 7.84
C TYR A 497 8.55 -17.93 9.10
N LEU A 498 8.00 -18.17 10.29
CA LEU A 498 8.71 -17.96 11.56
C LEU A 498 9.91 -18.90 11.76
N GLU A 499 9.91 -20.06 11.11
CA GLU A 499 11.04 -21.02 11.13
C GLU A 499 12.16 -20.58 10.19
N ASP A 500 11.79 -20.16 8.98
CA ASP A 500 12.75 -19.82 7.92
C ASP A 500 13.36 -18.42 8.13
N PHE A 501 12.62 -17.49 8.75
CA PHE A 501 13.02 -16.08 8.89
C PHE A 501 13.06 -15.65 10.37
N GLY A 502 14.20 -15.89 11.02
CA GLY A 502 14.44 -15.50 12.43
C GLY A 502 14.35 -14.00 12.73
N LYS A 503 14.26 -13.11 11.73
CA LYS A 503 14.15 -11.66 11.90
C LYS A 503 12.85 -11.20 12.57
N MET A 504 11.79 -12.03 12.57
CA MET A 504 10.57 -11.75 13.34
C MET A 504 10.64 -12.22 14.80
N ALA A 505 11.85 -12.39 15.35
CA ALA A 505 12.05 -12.83 16.72
C ALA A 505 11.27 -11.98 17.75
N GLY A 506 11.12 -10.67 17.48
CA GLY A 506 10.39 -9.70 18.31
C GLY A 506 8.88 -9.59 18.04
N TRP A 507 8.30 -10.37 17.12
CA TRP A 507 6.84 -10.37 16.96
C TRP A 507 6.18 -11.08 18.14
N TYR A 508 5.60 -10.30 19.06
CA TYR A 508 5.02 -10.78 20.32
C TYR A 508 3.91 -11.83 20.15
N GLU A 509 3.19 -11.82 19.02
CA GLU A 509 2.12 -12.79 18.74
C GLU A 509 2.64 -14.16 18.23
N SER A 510 3.95 -14.32 18.00
CA SER A 510 4.54 -15.56 17.49
C SER A 510 4.29 -16.78 18.40
N SER A 511 4.22 -16.58 19.72
CA SER A 511 3.83 -17.61 20.69
C SER A 511 2.41 -18.12 20.43
N ARG A 512 1.45 -17.22 20.22
CA ARG A 512 0.03 -17.58 19.96
C ARG A 512 -0.15 -18.34 18.66
N VAL A 513 0.67 -18.05 17.63
CA VAL A 513 0.67 -18.83 16.39
C VAL A 513 0.91 -20.31 16.69
N TYR A 514 1.93 -20.61 17.49
CA TYR A 514 2.23 -21.99 17.90
C TYR A 514 1.13 -22.59 18.78
N VAL A 515 0.48 -21.81 19.65
CA VAL A 515 -0.68 -22.29 20.41
C VAL A 515 -1.83 -22.67 19.46
N TYR A 516 -2.21 -21.82 18.49
CA TYR A 516 -3.30 -22.17 17.58
C TYR A 516 -2.95 -23.34 16.65
N GLN A 517 -1.68 -23.51 16.28
CA GLN A 517 -1.20 -24.72 15.60
C GLN A 517 -1.36 -25.96 16.49
N ALA A 518 -0.98 -25.86 17.77
CA ALA A 518 -1.14 -26.94 18.74
C ALA A 518 -2.62 -27.33 18.94
N LEU A 519 -3.50 -26.34 19.08
CA LEU A 519 -4.94 -26.57 19.23
C LEU A 519 -5.58 -27.18 17.97
N ALA A 520 -5.09 -26.79 16.78
CA ALA A 520 -5.52 -27.44 15.54
C ALA A 520 -5.11 -28.92 15.50
N TYR A 521 -3.88 -29.26 15.89
CA TYR A 521 -3.46 -30.67 15.99
C TYR A 521 -4.21 -31.44 17.08
N LEU A 522 -4.48 -30.79 18.22
CA LEU A 522 -5.23 -31.37 19.33
C LEU A 522 -6.64 -31.79 18.89
N GLY A 523 -7.34 -30.92 18.17
CA GLY A 523 -8.68 -31.22 17.65
C GLY A 523 -8.70 -32.25 16.51
N ARG A 524 -7.55 -32.51 15.87
CA ARG A 524 -7.36 -33.64 14.93
C ARG A 524 -6.96 -34.96 15.62
N GLY A 525 -6.75 -34.95 16.94
CA GLY A 525 -6.27 -36.11 17.70
C GLY A 525 -4.78 -36.40 17.54
N GLN A 526 -3.99 -35.47 16.99
CA GLN A 526 -2.55 -35.63 16.79
C GLN A 526 -1.78 -35.11 18.02
N LEU A 527 -1.84 -35.86 19.12
CA LEU A 527 -1.36 -35.45 20.44
C LEU A 527 0.14 -35.12 20.49
N ASP A 528 0.99 -35.91 19.82
CA ASP A 528 2.44 -35.66 19.80
C ASP A 528 2.82 -34.36 19.09
N GLU A 529 2.13 -34.02 17.99
CA GLU A 529 2.32 -32.74 17.29
C GLU A 529 1.76 -31.59 18.15
N ALA A 530 0.59 -31.77 18.75
CA ALA A 530 -0.02 -30.78 19.63
C ALA A 530 0.92 -30.42 20.80
N LEU A 531 1.50 -31.42 21.46
CA LEU A 531 2.45 -31.22 22.56
C LEU A 531 3.75 -30.55 22.11
N ARG A 532 4.28 -30.93 20.94
CA ARG A 532 5.47 -30.30 20.37
C ARG A 532 5.25 -28.81 20.12
N PHE A 533 4.14 -28.43 19.50
CA PHE A 533 3.84 -27.02 19.23
C PHE A 533 3.46 -26.24 20.49
N ALA A 534 2.76 -26.83 21.45
CA ALA A 534 2.46 -26.19 22.74
C ALA A 534 3.75 -25.89 23.54
N ASN A 535 4.69 -26.84 23.58
CA ASN A 535 6.01 -26.64 24.20
C ASN A 535 6.81 -25.53 23.52
N ARG A 536 6.74 -25.48 22.19
CA ARG A 536 7.39 -24.43 21.41
C ARG A 536 6.78 -23.05 21.70
N ALA A 537 5.45 -22.97 21.82
CA ALA A 537 4.77 -21.75 22.21
C ALA A 537 5.25 -21.24 23.57
N HIS A 538 5.36 -22.14 24.56
CA HIS A 538 5.85 -21.81 25.90
C HIS A 538 7.30 -21.32 25.88
N ARG A 539 8.22 -22.05 25.24
CA ARG A 539 9.62 -21.62 25.12
C ARG A 539 9.74 -20.25 24.45
N LYS A 540 8.94 -20.02 23.41
CA LYS A 540 8.93 -18.73 22.70
C LYS A 540 8.40 -17.60 23.59
N ALA A 541 7.31 -17.83 24.32
CA ALA A 541 6.74 -16.85 25.24
C ALA A 541 7.66 -16.54 26.43
N ALA A 542 8.36 -17.55 26.96
CA ALA A 542 9.33 -17.38 28.04
C ALA A 542 10.51 -16.50 27.63
N VAL A 543 11.02 -16.66 26.41
CA VAL A 543 12.08 -15.79 25.84
C VAL A 543 11.59 -14.36 25.59
N GLN A 544 10.29 -14.17 25.38
CA GLN A 544 9.69 -12.85 25.14
C GLN A 544 9.39 -12.06 26.41
N GLU A 545 9.54 -12.67 27.59
CA GLU A 545 9.23 -12.04 28.89
C GLU A 545 7.83 -11.40 28.94
N SER A 546 6.87 -11.97 28.21
CA SER A 546 5.49 -11.47 28.13
C SER A 546 4.56 -12.37 28.93
N ASP A 547 4.12 -11.91 30.10
CA ASP A 547 3.19 -12.64 30.97
C ASP A 547 1.89 -13.04 30.26
N SER A 548 1.37 -12.17 29.38
CA SER A 548 0.16 -12.48 28.60
C SER A 548 0.40 -13.59 27.58
N ALA A 549 1.52 -13.57 26.88
CA ALA A 549 1.88 -14.62 25.92
C ALA A 549 2.16 -15.94 26.65
N LEU A 550 2.84 -15.87 27.80
CA LEU A 550 3.20 -17.01 28.61
C LEU A 550 1.94 -17.66 29.22
N GLY A 551 1.01 -16.85 29.74
CA GLY A 551 -0.28 -17.33 30.23
C GLY A 551 -1.06 -18.06 29.13
N PHE A 552 -1.08 -17.52 27.91
CA PHE A 552 -1.75 -18.18 26.78
C PHE A 552 -1.03 -19.47 26.33
N ALA A 553 0.29 -19.53 26.44
CA ALA A 553 1.05 -20.74 26.16
C ALA A 553 0.79 -21.84 27.21
N TRP A 554 0.73 -21.47 28.50
CA TRP A 554 0.32 -22.38 29.58
C TRP A 554 -1.09 -22.90 29.38
N TYR A 555 -2.04 -22.05 28.97
CA TYR A 555 -3.38 -22.48 28.58
C TYR A 555 -3.37 -23.53 27.46
N GLY A 556 -2.55 -23.32 26.42
CA GLY A 556 -2.38 -24.27 25.33
C GLY A 556 -1.82 -25.62 25.81
N LEU A 557 -0.79 -25.60 26.67
CA LEU A 557 -0.22 -26.81 27.28
C LEU A 557 -1.25 -27.54 28.14
N ALA A 558 -2.00 -26.82 28.97
CA ALA A 558 -3.03 -27.37 29.84
C ALA A 558 -4.08 -28.15 29.04
N LEU A 559 -4.56 -27.56 27.92
CA LEU A 559 -5.53 -28.23 27.05
C LEU A 559 -4.98 -29.51 26.40
N VAL A 560 -3.71 -29.49 25.97
CA VAL A 560 -3.07 -30.67 25.37
C VAL A 560 -2.93 -31.78 26.41
N LEU A 561 -2.41 -31.48 27.60
CA LEU A 561 -2.25 -32.45 28.69
C LEU A 561 -3.60 -32.99 29.17
N ALA A 562 -4.60 -32.12 29.35
CA ALA A 562 -5.94 -32.49 29.79
C ALA A 562 -6.62 -33.51 28.85
N ARG A 563 -6.34 -33.42 27.55
CA ARG A 563 -6.90 -34.34 26.53
C ARG A 563 -6.03 -35.56 26.28
N GLY A 564 -4.71 -35.45 26.48
CA GLY A 564 -3.77 -36.56 26.34
C GLY A 564 -3.84 -37.60 27.45
N ARG A 565 -4.29 -37.22 28.66
CA ARG A 565 -4.40 -38.11 29.84
C ARG A 565 -3.14 -38.98 30.00
N ASP A 566 -3.29 -40.31 30.05
CA ASP A 566 -2.21 -41.28 30.28
C ASP A 566 -1.28 -41.46 29.06
N GLU A 567 -1.67 -40.99 27.87
CA GLU A 567 -0.87 -41.12 26.63
C GLU A 567 0.29 -40.11 26.59
N ILE A 568 0.18 -39.01 27.34
CA ILE A 568 1.19 -37.97 27.40
C ILE A 568 1.85 -37.98 28.78
N ARG A 569 3.18 -38.13 28.79
CA ARG A 569 3.95 -38.02 30.04
C ARG A 569 3.81 -36.61 30.63
N PRO A 570 3.78 -36.46 31.97
CA PRO A 570 3.80 -35.17 32.64
C PRO A 570 4.91 -34.27 32.09
N LEU A 571 4.59 -32.99 31.93
CA LEU A 571 5.48 -32.02 31.30
C LEU A 571 6.65 -31.72 32.23
N GLN A 572 7.87 -31.68 31.68
CA GLN A 572 9.08 -31.32 32.41
C GLN A 572 9.55 -29.94 31.95
N ILE A 573 9.50 -28.95 32.83
CA ILE A 573 10.05 -27.60 32.62
C ILE A 573 10.92 -27.28 33.83
N ASP A 574 12.18 -26.89 33.60
CA ASP A 574 13.13 -26.47 34.64
C ASP A 574 13.24 -27.43 35.85
N ASN A 575 13.25 -28.74 35.58
CA ASN A 575 13.27 -29.84 36.56
C ASN A 575 12.02 -29.96 37.44
N SER A 576 10.95 -29.23 37.14
CA SER A 576 9.63 -29.38 37.74
C SER A 576 8.71 -30.16 36.81
N THR A 577 7.86 -30.98 37.43
CA THR A 577 6.85 -31.76 36.73
C THR A 577 5.53 -31.01 36.80
N TYR A 578 4.88 -30.79 35.66
CA TYR A 578 3.61 -30.11 35.55
C TYR A 578 2.56 -31.05 34.96
N ASP A 579 1.42 -31.17 35.64
CA ASP A 579 0.21 -31.79 35.09
C ASP A 579 -0.72 -30.74 34.43
N ALA A 580 -1.88 -31.18 33.96
CA ALA A 580 -2.85 -30.30 33.32
C ALA A 580 -3.40 -29.22 34.26
N SER A 581 -3.67 -29.57 35.53
CA SER A 581 -4.20 -28.65 36.54
C SER A 581 -3.15 -27.64 36.98
N ASP A 582 -1.88 -28.03 37.10
CA ASP A 582 -0.76 -27.12 37.33
C ASP A 582 -0.63 -26.10 36.19
N CYS A 583 -0.74 -26.56 34.93
CA CYS A 583 -0.69 -25.67 33.77
C CYS A 583 -1.87 -24.68 33.74
N PHE A 584 -3.09 -25.12 34.10
CA PHE A 584 -4.24 -24.21 34.22
C PHE A 584 -4.03 -23.19 35.33
N ALA A 585 -3.43 -23.60 36.45
CA ALA A 585 -3.12 -22.71 37.57
C ALA A 585 -2.09 -21.64 37.17
N GLU A 586 -1.01 -22.00 36.49
CA GLU A 586 0.00 -21.04 35.99
C GLU A 586 -0.59 -20.07 34.97
N SER A 587 -1.39 -20.58 34.02
CA SER A 587 -2.14 -19.74 33.08
C SER A 587 -3.01 -18.71 33.79
N LEU A 588 -3.82 -19.16 34.77
CA LEU A 588 -4.71 -18.28 35.52
C LEU A 588 -3.92 -17.27 36.38
N ARG A 589 -2.82 -17.70 37.00
CA ARG A 589 -1.93 -16.83 37.79
C ARG A 589 -1.41 -15.70 36.91
N LEU A 590 -0.85 -16.01 35.75
CA LEU A 590 -0.32 -14.99 34.83
C LEU A 590 -1.40 -14.04 34.34
N PHE A 591 -2.57 -14.54 33.92
CA PHE A 591 -3.66 -13.63 33.52
C PHE A 591 -4.18 -12.77 34.68
N SER A 592 -4.03 -13.24 35.93
CA SER A 592 -4.38 -12.46 37.12
C SER A 592 -3.34 -11.38 37.47
N THR A 593 -2.06 -11.60 37.13
CA THR A 593 -0.95 -10.66 37.38
C THR A 593 -0.74 -9.67 36.26
N VAL A 594 -1.18 -9.96 35.02
CA VAL A 594 -1.25 -8.97 33.92
C VAL A 594 -2.21 -7.86 34.35
N ASN A 595 -1.61 -6.82 34.96
CA ASN A 595 -2.28 -5.76 35.70
C ASN A 595 -3.33 -5.04 34.84
N GLY A 596 -4.59 -5.27 35.17
CA GLY A 596 -5.66 -4.33 34.83
C GLY A 596 -7.07 -4.88 34.80
N GLY A 597 -7.31 -6.19 34.70
CA GLY A 597 -8.70 -6.66 34.58
C GLY A 597 -9.40 -6.14 33.32
N GLY A 598 -8.62 -5.87 32.26
CA GLY A 598 -9.17 -5.55 30.94
C GLY A 598 -9.98 -6.72 30.41
N VAL A 599 -10.98 -6.43 29.58
CA VAL A 599 -11.94 -7.43 29.10
C VAL A 599 -11.26 -8.63 28.41
N ALA A 600 -10.11 -8.42 27.75
CA ALA A 600 -9.31 -9.50 27.16
C ALA A 600 -8.71 -10.45 28.22
N SER A 601 -8.09 -9.92 29.29
CA SER A 601 -7.55 -10.74 30.39
C SER A 601 -8.67 -11.46 31.13
N ALA A 602 -9.76 -10.76 31.47
CA ALA A 602 -10.90 -11.40 32.14
C ALA A 602 -11.54 -12.50 31.30
N ARG A 603 -11.57 -12.33 29.97
CA ARG A 603 -11.99 -13.37 29.03
C ARG A 603 -11.04 -14.56 29.05
N ASP A 604 -9.72 -14.34 28.94
CA ASP A 604 -8.76 -15.44 28.96
C ASP A 604 -8.75 -16.18 30.31
N GLN A 605 -8.96 -15.47 31.43
CA GLN A 605 -9.19 -16.06 32.76
C GLN A 605 -10.46 -16.92 32.79
N ALA A 606 -11.60 -16.37 32.35
CA ALA A 606 -12.85 -17.12 32.33
C ALA A 606 -12.70 -18.37 31.45
N ARG A 607 -11.98 -18.28 30.33
CA ARG A 607 -11.80 -19.41 29.40
C ARG A 607 -10.93 -20.49 30.02
N THR A 608 -9.86 -20.07 30.69
CA THR A 608 -8.98 -20.96 31.44
C THR A 608 -9.76 -21.67 32.55
N LEU A 609 -10.56 -20.94 33.33
CA LEU A 609 -11.41 -21.52 34.39
C LEU A 609 -12.42 -22.52 33.83
N TRP A 610 -13.03 -22.20 32.69
CA TRP A 610 -14.06 -23.07 32.11
C TRP A 610 -13.44 -24.37 31.55
N ALA A 611 -12.33 -24.26 30.83
CA ALA A 611 -11.57 -25.42 30.35
C ALA A 611 -11.05 -26.28 31.51
N TRP A 612 -10.58 -25.66 32.60
CA TRP A 612 -10.11 -26.36 33.78
C TRP A 612 -11.26 -27.12 34.47
N ALA A 613 -12.43 -26.49 34.63
CA ALA A 613 -13.58 -27.19 35.20
C ALA A 613 -13.99 -28.42 34.38
N ALA A 614 -13.97 -28.31 33.04
CA ALA A 614 -14.24 -29.45 32.16
C ALA A 614 -13.22 -30.59 32.35
N HIS A 615 -11.94 -30.26 32.58
CA HIS A 615 -10.91 -31.23 32.92
C HIS A 615 -11.19 -31.90 34.27
N GLU A 616 -11.47 -31.13 35.32
CA GLU A 616 -11.76 -31.63 36.67
C GLU A 616 -12.98 -32.57 36.67
N ALA A 617 -14.04 -32.22 35.93
CA ALA A 617 -15.19 -33.10 35.73
C ALA A 617 -14.79 -34.41 35.03
N ALA A 618 -13.93 -34.33 34.00
CA ALA A 618 -13.48 -35.48 33.22
C ALA A 618 -12.60 -36.47 34.01
N ILE A 619 -11.96 -36.02 35.11
CA ILE A 619 -11.19 -36.84 36.06
C ILE A 619 -11.98 -37.18 37.34
N GLY A 620 -13.26 -36.80 37.42
CA GLY A 620 -14.18 -37.17 38.52
C GLY A 620 -14.23 -36.20 39.71
N ASN A 621 -13.58 -35.04 39.64
CA ASN A 621 -13.57 -34.03 40.70
C ASN A 621 -14.71 -33.01 40.54
N GLN A 622 -15.96 -33.47 40.70
CA GLN A 622 -17.14 -32.65 40.43
C GLN A 622 -17.22 -31.39 41.30
N SER A 623 -16.81 -31.46 42.58
CA SER A 623 -16.87 -30.31 43.48
C SER A 623 -15.96 -29.17 43.02
N GLN A 624 -14.76 -29.49 42.53
CA GLN A 624 -13.84 -28.49 41.99
C GLN A 624 -14.33 -27.95 40.64
N SER A 625 -14.86 -28.81 39.78
CA SER A 625 -15.49 -28.41 38.52
C SER A 625 -16.60 -27.38 38.74
N ASP A 626 -17.50 -27.62 39.70
CA ASP A 626 -18.62 -26.71 39.97
C ASP A 626 -18.12 -25.35 40.47
N ARG A 627 -17.13 -25.33 41.36
CA ARG A 627 -16.50 -24.09 41.86
C ARG A 627 -15.84 -23.27 40.74
N LEU A 628 -15.05 -23.94 39.89
CA LEU A 628 -14.36 -23.29 38.77
C LEU A 628 -15.35 -22.75 37.73
N SER A 629 -16.38 -23.53 37.40
CA SER A 629 -17.45 -23.13 36.47
C SER A 629 -18.24 -21.93 36.99
N GLN A 630 -18.56 -21.92 38.29
CA GLN A 630 -19.23 -20.79 38.92
C GLN A 630 -18.37 -19.53 38.84
N ARG A 631 -17.08 -19.62 39.20
CA ARG A 631 -16.14 -18.49 39.12
C ARG A 631 -15.98 -17.98 37.68
N ALA A 632 -15.99 -18.87 36.69
CA ALA A 632 -15.96 -18.49 35.27
C ALA A 632 -17.20 -17.68 34.87
N ARG A 633 -18.40 -18.09 35.33
CA ARG A 633 -19.66 -17.37 35.09
C ARG A 633 -19.68 -16.02 35.76
N GLU A 634 -19.32 -15.93 37.03
CA GLU A 634 -19.26 -14.67 37.78
C GLU A 634 -18.32 -13.68 37.09
N LEU A 635 -17.14 -14.14 36.65
CA LEU A 635 -16.18 -13.30 35.94
C LEU A 635 -16.70 -12.83 34.57
N ALA A 636 -17.35 -13.73 33.82
CA ALA A 636 -17.91 -13.40 32.52
C ALA A 636 -19.09 -12.41 32.64
N GLU A 637 -20.00 -12.63 33.58
CA GLU A 637 -21.14 -11.76 33.86
C GLU A 637 -20.68 -10.37 34.30
N ALA A 638 -19.70 -10.29 35.19
CA ALA A 638 -19.12 -9.02 35.65
C ALA A 638 -18.53 -8.18 34.50
N GLN A 639 -18.15 -8.81 33.39
CA GLN A 639 -17.52 -8.17 32.23
C GLN A 639 -18.42 -8.15 30.99
N GLY A 640 -19.69 -8.58 31.11
CA GLY A 640 -20.63 -8.65 29.98
C GLY A 640 -20.20 -9.62 28.87
N ILE A 641 -19.41 -10.64 29.19
CA ILE A 641 -18.93 -11.65 28.26
C ILE A 641 -20.02 -12.73 28.11
N GLN A 642 -20.47 -12.99 26.88
CA GLN A 642 -21.38 -14.10 26.61
C GLN A 642 -20.59 -15.41 26.59
N LEU A 643 -20.91 -16.31 27.54
CA LEU A 643 -20.31 -17.65 27.66
C LEU A 643 -20.95 -18.69 26.72
N THR A 644 -21.94 -18.30 25.92
CA THR A 644 -22.81 -19.23 25.17
C THR A 644 -22.13 -20.07 24.08
N ASP A 645 -20.83 -19.86 23.83
CA ASP A 645 -20.07 -20.51 22.76
C ASP A 645 -18.76 -21.20 23.25
N TRP A 646 -18.60 -21.47 24.55
CA TRP A 646 -17.33 -22.00 25.13
C TRP A 646 -17.40 -23.45 25.58
#